data_AF-A0A7C2HDH6-F1
#
_entry.id   AF-A0A7C2HDH6-F1
#
_cell.length_a   1.000
_cell.length_b   1.000
_cell.length_c   1.000
_cell.angle_alpha   90.00
_cell.angle_beta   90.00
_cell.angle_gamma   90.00
#
_symmetry.space_group_name_H-M   'P 1'
#
loop_
_entity.id
_entity.type
_entity.pdbx_description
1 polymer ?
#
loop_
_entity_poly.entity_id
_entity_poly.type
_entity_poly.pdbx_seq_one_letter_code
_entity_poly.pdbx_strand_id
1 'polypeptide(L)'
;MKTILFVCTGNVCRSPMAEGLFRHMVQGRGEYRVLSAGLGAVEGQPPSAHAIQAMKELGIDISGQRSRMLTAELVEEADYIFGMTHGHVESILLLYPQAAEKTFLLREFDDSVEGFDKDVTDPIGGSYEVYVQCRDQIREALQTILPVIEQDVAAAAQASWRTGPVAVGADHAGYALKQALVEALRQRGMEVLDLGTHSPESTDYPDYAHAVARAVADHRARWGILCCSTGIGMSIAANKVPGVRAALVHDTEEAALARRHNDANVLCFSGKRTSPGDALAMIDAFLEAQFEGGRHERRVHKLEACCGSGRQLRHVDPAVASLIEQERLRQQENIELIASENFASPAVLEAQGSVLTNKYAEGYPRKRWYGGCEFVDSIEQLAIDRAKKLFGAEHANVQPHCGSATNMAVYFAFLKPGDKILTMDLSHGGHLTHGHRANFSGKFFEVVHYGVRREDERIDYDELLRLAREHRPRMITVGASAYPRIIDFARMSEIAREVGAYLLADIAHIAGLVAAGLHPSPVPYADFVTTTTHKTLRGPRGGLILCKERYAKEIDAMVFPGIQGGPLEHVIAAKAVCFHEALQPSFRAYQEQILKNARALAEGLLRNGFRLVSGGTDNHLMLVDVGARGLTGKDCQAALDQAGITVNKNTIPFETRSPFLASGIRIGTPAVTTRGMKEPEMAAIADMISEVLLDLNNRETIQKVRERVRELTARFPLPY
;
A
#
# COMPACT_ATOMS: atom_id res chain seq x y z
N MET A 1 26.30 -4.52 -43.63
CA MET A 1 26.82 -5.20 -42.43
C MET A 1 25.97 -4.90 -41.19
N LYS A 2 25.33 -5.90 -40.57
CA LYS A 2 24.56 -5.75 -39.31
C LYS A 2 25.49 -5.95 -38.09
N THR A 3 25.43 -5.08 -37.09
CA THR A 3 26.24 -5.14 -35.87
C THR A 3 25.47 -5.76 -34.72
N ILE A 4 25.96 -6.89 -34.20
CA ILE A 4 25.35 -7.63 -33.08
C ILE A 4 26.24 -7.48 -31.85
N LEU A 5 25.67 -7.04 -30.74
CA LEU A 5 26.38 -6.83 -29.47
C LEU A 5 25.83 -7.73 -28.37
N PHE A 6 26.66 -8.62 -27.84
CA PHE A 6 26.31 -9.46 -26.69
C PHE A 6 26.82 -8.84 -25.37
N VAL A 7 25.96 -8.72 -24.36
CA VAL A 7 26.28 -8.07 -23.10
C VAL A 7 26.05 -9.00 -21.91
N CYS A 8 27.07 -9.15 -21.07
CA CYS A 8 26.96 -9.80 -19.77
C CYS A 8 27.61 -8.94 -18.67
N THR A 9 27.78 -9.46 -17.45
CA THR A 9 28.35 -8.64 -16.35
C THR A 9 29.82 -8.27 -16.60
N GLY A 10 30.72 -9.26 -16.64
CA GLY A 10 32.17 -9.03 -16.69
C GLY A 10 32.85 -9.17 -18.05
N ASN A 11 32.12 -9.59 -19.10
CA ASN A 11 32.66 -9.86 -20.46
C ASN A 11 33.84 -10.85 -20.51
N VAL A 12 33.83 -11.86 -19.63
CA VAL A 12 34.88 -12.91 -19.56
C VAL A 12 34.33 -14.33 -19.70
N CYS A 13 33.01 -14.53 -19.61
CA CYS A 13 32.38 -15.85 -19.71
C CYS A 13 31.27 -15.87 -20.78
N ARG A 14 30.07 -15.40 -20.43
CA ARG A 14 28.86 -15.52 -21.26
C ARG A 14 28.93 -14.77 -22.58
N SER A 15 29.20 -13.46 -22.57
CA SER A 15 29.22 -12.66 -23.81
C SER A 15 30.36 -13.02 -24.79
N PRO A 16 31.57 -13.41 -24.34
CA PRO A 16 32.58 -13.97 -25.24
C PRO A 16 32.18 -15.30 -25.89
N MET A 17 31.54 -16.20 -25.14
CA MET A 17 31.02 -17.47 -25.69
C MET A 17 29.93 -17.19 -26.74
N ALA A 18 29.01 -16.26 -26.46
CA ALA A 18 27.99 -15.85 -27.42
C ALA A 18 28.59 -15.21 -28.69
N GLU A 19 29.57 -14.32 -28.56
CA GLU A 19 30.31 -13.75 -29.69
C GLU A 19 30.98 -14.84 -30.54
N GLY A 20 31.65 -15.80 -29.91
CA GLY A 20 32.32 -16.92 -30.59
C GLY A 20 31.33 -17.84 -31.32
N LEU A 21 30.26 -18.26 -30.63
CA LEU A 21 29.22 -19.12 -31.19
C LEU A 21 28.52 -18.43 -32.37
N PHE A 22 28.12 -17.17 -32.21
CA PHE A 22 27.42 -16.45 -33.27
C PHE A 22 28.31 -16.21 -34.49
N ARG A 23 29.57 -15.82 -34.28
CA ARG A 23 30.55 -15.69 -35.38
C ARG A 23 30.72 -17.00 -36.14
N HIS A 24 30.81 -18.12 -35.44
CA HIS A 24 30.93 -19.44 -36.06
C HIS A 24 29.66 -19.79 -36.85
N MET A 25 28.48 -19.53 -36.28
CA MET A 25 27.18 -19.83 -36.89
C MET A 25 26.92 -19.03 -38.18
N VAL A 26 27.40 -17.79 -38.27
CA VAL A 26 27.22 -16.92 -39.43
C VAL A 26 28.38 -16.97 -40.44
N GLN A 27 29.34 -17.89 -40.28
CA GLN A 27 30.43 -18.05 -41.27
C GLN A 27 29.85 -18.38 -42.66
N GLY A 28 30.16 -17.54 -43.65
CA GLY A 28 29.64 -17.68 -45.01
C GLY A 28 28.17 -17.26 -45.17
N ARG A 29 27.55 -16.62 -44.17
CA ARG A 29 26.17 -16.12 -44.21
C ARG A 29 26.15 -14.62 -43.92
N GLY A 30 25.73 -13.81 -44.90
CA GLY A 30 25.54 -12.36 -44.74
C GLY A 30 26.80 -11.58 -44.33
N GLU A 31 26.64 -10.28 -44.09
CA GLU A 31 27.68 -9.43 -43.51
C GLU A 31 27.31 -9.08 -42.06
N TYR A 32 27.98 -9.71 -41.09
CA TYR A 32 27.76 -9.45 -39.66
C TYR A 32 29.03 -8.94 -38.97
N ARG A 33 28.90 -7.90 -38.15
CA ARG A 33 29.91 -7.46 -37.19
C ARG A 33 29.46 -7.90 -35.80
N VAL A 34 30.11 -8.90 -35.24
CA VAL A 34 29.73 -9.48 -33.94
C VAL A 34 30.68 -8.99 -32.86
N LEU A 35 30.15 -8.44 -31.79
CA LEU A 35 30.88 -7.84 -30.68
C LEU A 35 30.35 -8.35 -29.33
N SER A 36 31.16 -8.23 -28.29
CA SER A 36 30.74 -8.43 -26.90
C SER A 36 31.29 -7.33 -26.01
N ALA A 37 30.55 -7.06 -24.93
CA ALA A 37 30.91 -6.10 -23.90
C ALA A 37 30.37 -6.56 -22.53
N GLY A 38 30.68 -5.80 -21.48
CA GLY A 38 30.12 -6.03 -20.16
C GLY A 38 29.80 -4.75 -19.38
N LEU A 39 28.77 -4.83 -18.54
CA LEU A 39 28.28 -3.70 -17.74
C LEU A 39 29.24 -3.30 -16.61
N GLY A 40 30.05 -4.24 -16.12
CA GLY A 40 31.06 -4.02 -15.08
C GLY A 40 32.40 -4.68 -15.43
N ALA A 41 32.74 -4.74 -16.72
CA ALA A 41 33.95 -5.40 -17.19
C ALA A 41 35.22 -4.61 -16.85
N VAL A 42 36.27 -5.31 -16.40
CA VAL A 42 37.63 -4.76 -16.37
C VAL A 42 38.21 -4.88 -17.77
N GLU A 43 38.75 -3.82 -18.35
CA GLU A 43 39.29 -3.88 -19.72
C GLU A 43 40.48 -4.84 -19.87
N GLY A 44 40.53 -5.54 -21.01
CA GLY A 44 41.71 -6.27 -21.46
C GLY A 44 41.91 -7.66 -20.85
N GLN A 45 40.98 -8.17 -20.04
CA GLN A 45 41.05 -9.54 -19.52
C GLN A 45 40.72 -10.56 -20.61
N PRO A 46 41.44 -11.71 -20.65
CA PRO A 46 41.05 -12.81 -21.52
C PRO A 46 39.76 -13.48 -20.98
N PRO A 47 39.00 -14.18 -21.84
CA PRO A 47 37.94 -15.06 -21.37
C PRO A 47 38.47 -16.08 -20.36
N SER A 48 37.61 -16.55 -19.47
CA SER A 48 38.01 -17.52 -18.44
C SER A 48 38.51 -18.82 -19.06
N ALA A 49 39.43 -19.50 -18.38
CA ALA A 49 40.01 -20.75 -18.89
C ALA A 49 38.94 -21.81 -19.21
N HIS A 50 37.90 -21.93 -18.37
CA HIS A 50 36.79 -22.84 -18.60
C HIS A 50 35.92 -22.41 -19.80
N ALA A 51 35.69 -21.11 -20.02
CA ALA A 51 34.97 -20.64 -21.21
C ALA A 51 35.76 -20.94 -22.49
N ILE A 52 37.09 -20.72 -22.48
CA ILE A 52 37.97 -21.08 -23.60
C ILE A 52 37.91 -22.59 -23.88
N GLN A 53 38.02 -23.40 -22.83
CA GLN A 53 37.99 -24.86 -22.95
C GLN A 53 36.63 -25.36 -23.48
N ALA A 54 35.52 -24.86 -22.93
CA ALA A 54 34.17 -25.25 -23.34
C ALA A 54 33.88 -24.89 -24.81
N MET A 55 34.40 -23.76 -25.29
CA MET A 55 34.29 -23.36 -26.70
C MET A 55 35.20 -24.15 -27.63
N LYS A 56 36.41 -24.49 -27.17
CA LYS A 56 37.38 -25.30 -27.92
C LYS A 56 36.86 -26.69 -28.24
N GLU A 57 36.03 -27.29 -27.37
CA GLU A 57 35.34 -28.56 -27.66
C GLU A 57 34.42 -28.50 -28.89
N LEU A 58 33.89 -27.31 -29.21
CA LEU A 58 33.10 -27.06 -30.42
C LEU A 58 33.96 -26.61 -31.60
N GLY A 59 35.30 -26.62 -31.46
CA GLY A 59 36.23 -26.13 -32.47
C GLY A 59 36.28 -24.60 -32.59
N ILE A 60 35.76 -23.86 -31.61
CA ILE A 60 35.69 -22.39 -31.64
C ILE A 60 36.75 -21.82 -30.69
N ASP A 61 37.69 -21.05 -31.23
CA ASP A 61 38.72 -20.37 -30.43
C ASP A 61 38.27 -18.95 -30.05
N ILE A 62 38.05 -18.73 -28.75
CA ILE A 62 37.75 -17.41 -28.18
C ILE A 62 38.93 -16.80 -27.41
N SER A 63 40.10 -17.48 -27.35
CA SER A 63 41.24 -17.06 -26.52
C SER A 63 41.83 -15.69 -26.91
N GLY A 64 41.61 -15.26 -28.16
CA GLY A 64 42.01 -13.94 -28.66
C GLY A 64 41.07 -12.79 -28.25
N GLN A 65 39.87 -13.07 -27.74
CA GLN A 65 38.93 -12.03 -27.31
C GLN A 65 39.42 -11.33 -26.04
N ARG A 66 39.01 -10.08 -25.83
CA ARG A 66 39.38 -9.29 -24.66
C ARG A 66 38.15 -8.58 -24.12
N SER A 67 38.01 -8.61 -22.80
CA SER A 67 36.92 -7.93 -22.12
C SER A 67 36.98 -6.42 -22.37
N ARG A 68 35.81 -5.80 -22.51
CA ARG A 68 35.64 -4.36 -22.65
C ARG A 68 34.38 -3.89 -21.93
N MET A 69 34.38 -2.66 -21.46
CA MET A 69 33.20 -2.05 -20.86
C MET A 69 32.17 -1.69 -21.94
N LEU A 70 30.88 -1.80 -21.62
CA LEU A 70 29.82 -1.31 -22.50
C LEU A 70 29.82 0.22 -22.51
N THR A 71 29.99 0.81 -23.69
CA THR A 71 30.01 2.27 -23.88
C THR A 71 28.84 2.75 -24.75
N ALA A 72 28.56 4.06 -24.71
CA ALA A 72 27.52 4.66 -25.54
C ALA A 72 27.78 4.41 -27.04
N GLU A 73 29.04 4.47 -27.47
CA GLU A 73 29.43 4.27 -28.87
C GLU A 73 29.13 2.84 -29.33
N LEU A 74 29.43 1.83 -28.50
CA LEU A 74 29.09 0.43 -28.81
C LEU A 74 27.58 0.23 -28.92
N VAL A 75 26.82 0.89 -28.06
CA VAL A 75 25.35 0.86 -28.06
C VAL A 75 24.79 1.56 -29.30
N GLU A 76 25.34 2.69 -29.71
CA GLU A 76 24.94 3.41 -30.92
C GLU A 76 25.24 2.60 -32.19
N GLU A 77 26.44 2.02 -32.29
CA GLU A 77 26.88 1.21 -33.43
C GLU A 77 26.13 -0.13 -33.58
N ALA A 78 25.58 -0.67 -32.49
CA ALA A 78 24.87 -1.94 -32.52
C ALA A 78 23.51 -1.80 -33.20
N ASP A 79 23.19 -2.69 -34.14
CA ASP A 79 21.85 -2.85 -34.69
C ASP A 79 20.98 -3.70 -33.76
N TYR A 80 21.60 -4.65 -33.03
CA TYR A 80 20.96 -5.48 -32.01
C TYR A 80 21.86 -5.68 -30.80
N ILE A 81 21.27 -5.61 -29.61
CA ILE A 81 21.93 -5.79 -28.33
C ILE A 81 21.24 -6.92 -27.57
N PHE A 82 21.98 -7.94 -27.17
CA PHE A 82 21.44 -9.10 -26.46
C PHE A 82 22.05 -9.19 -25.05
N GLY A 83 21.22 -9.00 -24.03
CA GLY A 83 21.56 -9.21 -22.64
C GLY A 83 21.42 -10.68 -22.23
N MET A 84 22.29 -11.17 -21.35
CA MET A 84 22.22 -12.57 -20.88
C MET A 84 21.13 -12.81 -19.83
N THR A 85 20.63 -11.76 -19.19
CA THR A 85 19.63 -11.83 -18.13
C THR A 85 18.72 -10.60 -18.20
N HIS A 86 17.52 -10.67 -17.62
CA HIS A 86 16.63 -9.51 -17.50
C HIS A 86 17.32 -8.31 -16.85
N GLY A 87 18.09 -8.55 -15.77
CA GLY A 87 18.86 -7.50 -15.11
C GLY A 87 19.90 -6.83 -16.01
N HIS A 88 20.48 -7.54 -17.00
CA HIS A 88 21.35 -6.92 -17.99
C HIS A 88 20.56 -6.01 -18.94
N VAL A 89 19.41 -6.47 -19.44
CA VAL A 89 18.54 -5.68 -20.32
C VAL A 89 18.11 -4.40 -19.58
N GLU A 90 17.58 -4.53 -18.37
CA GLU A 90 17.18 -3.38 -17.54
C GLU A 90 18.34 -2.40 -17.31
N SER A 91 19.54 -2.90 -16.99
CA SER A 91 20.71 -2.05 -16.79
C SER A 91 21.13 -1.30 -18.06
N ILE A 92 21.07 -1.96 -19.22
CA ILE A 92 21.35 -1.32 -20.51
C ILE A 92 20.32 -0.23 -20.79
N LEU A 93 19.03 -0.51 -20.56
CA LEU A 93 17.95 0.45 -20.79
C LEU A 93 17.97 1.63 -19.82
N LEU A 94 18.42 1.40 -18.58
CA LEU A 94 18.60 2.46 -17.59
C LEU A 94 19.74 3.41 -17.99
N LEU A 95 20.86 2.86 -18.47
CA LEU A 95 22.04 3.64 -18.85
C LEU A 95 21.90 4.27 -20.25
N TYR A 96 21.21 3.59 -21.17
CA TYR A 96 21.07 3.97 -22.57
C TYR A 96 19.62 3.79 -23.07
N PRO A 97 18.66 4.64 -22.62
CA PRO A 97 17.24 4.49 -22.94
C PRO A 97 16.92 4.47 -24.44
N GLN A 98 17.73 5.16 -25.25
CA GLN A 98 17.59 5.21 -26.71
C GLN A 98 17.79 3.85 -27.40
N ALA A 99 18.34 2.85 -26.70
CA ALA A 99 18.56 1.52 -27.23
C ALA A 99 17.38 0.55 -27.01
N ALA A 100 16.26 1.04 -26.47
CA ALA A 100 15.09 0.22 -26.12
C ALA A 100 14.59 -0.67 -27.26
N GLU A 101 14.46 -0.12 -28.46
CA GLU A 101 13.92 -0.86 -29.61
C GLU A 101 14.88 -1.92 -30.18
N LYS A 102 16.13 -1.91 -29.73
CA LYS A 102 17.19 -2.81 -30.23
C LYS A 102 17.86 -3.64 -29.14
N THR A 103 17.31 -3.64 -27.92
CA THR A 103 17.84 -4.41 -26.78
C THR A 103 16.89 -5.53 -26.38
N PHE A 104 17.38 -6.77 -26.37
CA PHE A 104 16.57 -7.97 -26.14
C PHE A 104 17.27 -8.90 -25.13
N LEU A 105 16.49 -9.78 -24.50
CA LEU A 105 17.06 -10.93 -23.80
C LEU A 105 17.59 -11.94 -24.82
N LEU A 106 18.70 -12.62 -24.53
CA LEU A 106 19.25 -13.60 -25.45
C LEU A 106 18.25 -14.72 -25.80
N ARG A 107 17.44 -15.14 -24.82
CA ARG A 107 16.39 -16.16 -24.97
C ARG A 107 15.00 -15.59 -25.17
N GLU A 108 14.88 -14.34 -25.63
CA GLU A 108 13.59 -13.66 -25.82
C GLU A 108 12.64 -14.48 -26.70
N PHE A 109 13.16 -15.02 -27.80
CA PHE A 109 12.42 -15.74 -28.84
C PHE A 109 12.43 -17.27 -28.66
N ASP A 110 12.77 -17.75 -27.47
CA ASP A 110 12.63 -19.16 -27.11
C ASP A 110 11.26 -19.39 -26.45
N ASP A 111 10.27 -19.79 -27.26
CA ASP A 111 8.89 -20.03 -26.81
C ASP A 111 8.75 -21.27 -25.91
N SER A 112 9.81 -22.07 -25.76
CA SER A 112 9.79 -23.25 -24.88
C SER A 112 10.03 -22.93 -23.41
N VAL A 113 10.37 -21.67 -23.09
CA VAL A 113 10.73 -21.21 -21.74
C VAL A 113 9.97 -19.94 -21.38
N GLU A 114 9.33 -19.90 -20.22
CA GLU A 114 8.48 -18.77 -19.78
C GLU A 114 9.14 -17.94 -18.65
N GLY A 115 8.91 -16.63 -18.66
CA GLY A 115 9.27 -15.73 -17.56
C GLY A 115 10.78 -15.65 -17.25
N PHE A 116 11.12 -15.65 -15.95
CA PHE A 116 12.50 -15.50 -15.47
C PHE A 116 13.41 -16.69 -15.78
N ASP A 117 12.87 -17.83 -16.22
CA ASP A 117 13.66 -19.00 -16.64
C ASP A 117 14.40 -18.76 -17.98
N LYS A 118 14.11 -17.64 -18.66
CA LYS A 118 14.82 -17.18 -19.86
C LYS A 118 16.22 -16.60 -19.57
N ASP A 119 16.60 -16.41 -18.31
CA ASP A 119 17.95 -15.95 -17.96
C ASP A 119 19.01 -17.03 -18.25
N VAL A 120 20.15 -16.62 -18.80
CA VAL A 120 21.33 -17.48 -18.94
C VAL A 120 22.14 -17.44 -17.66
N THR A 121 22.16 -18.57 -16.96
CA THR A 121 22.85 -18.77 -15.69
C THR A 121 24.31 -18.33 -15.78
N ASP A 122 24.80 -17.61 -14.76
CA ASP A 122 26.20 -17.18 -14.72
C ASP A 122 27.12 -18.32 -14.30
N PRO A 123 28.07 -18.78 -15.14
CA PRO A 123 28.94 -19.90 -14.79
C PRO A 123 30.15 -19.47 -13.93
N ILE A 124 30.30 -18.17 -13.62
CA ILE A 124 31.47 -17.65 -12.91
C ILE A 124 31.68 -18.33 -11.55
N GLY A 125 32.91 -18.76 -11.27
CA GLY A 125 33.25 -19.50 -10.04
C GLY A 125 32.72 -20.94 -9.95
N GLY A 126 31.94 -21.41 -10.94
CA GLY A 126 31.42 -22.77 -11.01
C GLY A 126 32.42 -23.80 -11.56
N SER A 127 32.01 -25.08 -11.53
CA SER A 127 32.78 -26.18 -12.15
C SER A 127 32.76 -26.09 -13.68
N TYR A 128 33.63 -26.86 -14.33
CA TYR A 128 33.71 -26.89 -15.80
C TYR A 128 32.36 -27.25 -16.45
N GLU A 129 31.62 -28.17 -15.86
CA GLU A 129 30.31 -28.62 -16.34
C GLU A 129 29.27 -27.48 -16.37
N VAL A 130 29.35 -26.52 -15.44
CA VAL A 130 28.47 -25.34 -15.43
C VAL A 130 28.76 -24.44 -16.63
N TYR A 131 30.03 -24.31 -17.03
CA TYR A 131 30.40 -23.58 -18.26
C TYR A 131 29.90 -24.28 -19.51
N VAL A 132 29.95 -25.60 -19.55
CA VAL A 132 29.42 -26.43 -20.64
C VAL A 132 27.89 -26.24 -20.77
N GLN A 133 27.17 -26.29 -19.65
CA GLN A 133 25.72 -26.02 -19.62
C GLN A 133 25.38 -24.61 -20.09
N CYS A 134 26.10 -23.60 -19.58
CA CYS A 134 25.93 -22.21 -19.99
C CYS A 134 26.19 -22.01 -21.50
N ARG A 135 27.27 -22.62 -22.02
CA ARG A 135 27.58 -22.63 -23.47
C ARG A 135 26.44 -23.22 -24.27
N ASP A 136 25.89 -24.34 -23.84
CA ASP A 136 24.83 -25.05 -24.57
C ASP A 136 23.51 -24.26 -24.54
N GLN A 137 23.16 -23.63 -23.41
CA GLN A 137 22.03 -22.69 -23.32
C GLN A 137 22.19 -21.51 -24.29
N ILE A 138 23.38 -20.90 -24.34
CA ILE A 138 23.66 -19.80 -25.28
C ILE A 138 23.54 -20.30 -26.72
N ARG A 139 24.05 -21.49 -27.03
CA ARG A 139 23.99 -22.07 -28.38
C ARG A 139 22.54 -22.32 -28.82
N GLU A 140 21.71 -22.87 -27.96
CA GLU A 140 20.29 -23.09 -28.22
C GLU A 140 19.55 -21.77 -28.45
N ALA A 141 19.81 -20.77 -27.59
CA ALA A 141 19.25 -19.43 -27.77
C ALA A 141 19.65 -18.80 -29.11
N LEU A 142 20.91 -18.95 -29.51
CA LEU A 142 21.40 -18.37 -30.77
C LEU A 142 20.69 -18.97 -32.00
N GLN A 143 20.23 -20.22 -31.93
CA GLN A 143 19.47 -20.86 -33.00
C GLN A 143 18.08 -20.23 -33.18
N THR A 144 17.47 -19.72 -32.12
CA THR A 144 16.17 -19.05 -32.19
C THR A 144 16.29 -17.59 -32.65
N ILE A 145 17.37 -16.89 -32.29
CA ILE A 145 17.51 -15.47 -32.68
C ILE A 145 17.97 -15.27 -34.12
N LEU A 146 18.75 -16.18 -34.72
CA LEU A 146 19.30 -15.96 -36.06
C LEU A 146 18.23 -15.78 -37.15
N PRO A 147 17.18 -16.64 -37.24
CA PRO A 147 16.09 -16.42 -38.18
C PRO A 147 15.38 -15.07 -37.98
N VAL A 148 15.27 -14.63 -36.72
CA VAL A 148 14.63 -13.36 -36.35
C VAL A 148 15.49 -12.16 -36.77
N ILE A 149 16.81 -12.24 -36.61
CA ILE A 149 17.76 -11.22 -37.08
C ILE A 149 17.78 -11.15 -38.62
N GLU A 150 17.68 -12.30 -39.30
CA GLU A 150 17.64 -12.38 -40.77
C GLU A 150 16.32 -11.83 -41.35
N GLN A 151 15.21 -11.98 -40.61
CA GLN A 151 13.88 -11.46 -40.99
C GLN A 151 13.61 -10.02 -40.51
N ASP A 152 14.62 -9.34 -39.93
CA ASP A 152 14.53 -8.11 -39.15
C ASP A 152 13.65 -8.23 -37.90
N VAL A 153 14.25 -8.05 -36.72
CA VAL A 153 13.56 -8.12 -35.42
C VAL A 153 12.41 -7.10 -35.31
N ALA A 154 12.47 -5.99 -36.06
CA ALA A 154 11.37 -5.03 -36.16
C ALA A 154 10.09 -5.64 -36.77
N ALA A 155 10.22 -6.59 -37.70
CA ALA A 155 9.11 -7.30 -38.33
C ALA A 155 8.57 -8.45 -37.44
N ALA A 156 9.43 -9.12 -36.68
CA ALA A 156 9.04 -10.18 -35.75
C ALA A 156 8.44 -9.63 -34.43
N ALA A 157 8.99 -8.54 -33.89
CA ALA A 157 8.31 -7.73 -32.86
C ALA A 157 7.00 -7.15 -33.40
N GLN A 158 6.91 -6.93 -34.72
CA GLN A 158 5.66 -6.58 -35.40
C GLN A 158 4.59 -7.70 -35.38
N ALA A 159 5.00 -8.96 -35.26
CA ALA A 159 4.09 -10.09 -35.14
C ALA A 159 3.67 -10.35 -33.67
N SER A 160 4.57 -10.12 -32.71
CA SER A 160 4.32 -10.25 -31.26
C SER A 160 3.38 -9.17 -30.69
N TRP A 161 3.38 -7.93 -31.23
CA TRP A 161 2.42 -6.91 -30.74
C TRP A 161 0.96 -7.18 -31.10
N ARG A 162 0.71 -8.03 -32.10
CA ARG A 162 -0.64 -8.39 -32.59
C ARG A 162 -1.39 -9.34 -31.65
N THR A 163 -0.70 -10.05 -30.75
CA THR A 163 -1.25 -11.18 -30.00
C THR A 163 -1.45 -10.94 -28.50
N GLY A 164 -1.22 -9.71 -28.00
CA GLY A 164 -1.45 -9.38 -26.59
C GLY A 164 -2.93 -9.45 -26.18
N PRO A 165 -3.26 -9.73 -24.90
CA PRO A 165 -4.64 -9.88 -24.46
C PRO A 165 -5.45 -8.59 -24.65
N VAL A 166 -6.71 -8.72 -25.05
CA VAL A 166 -7.64 -7.60 -25.24
C VAL A 166 -8.71 -7.63 -24.16
N ALA A 167 -8.79 -6.57 -23.36
CA ALA A 167 -9.87 -6.39 -22.40
C ALA A 167 -11.07 -5.75 -23.11
N VAL A 168 -12.24 -6.38 -23.01
CA VAL A 168 -13.47 -5.92 -23.66
C VAL A 168 -14.53 -5.67 -22.59
N GLY A 169 -15.18 -4.49 -22.61
CA GLY A 169 -16.18 -4.11 -21.62
C GLY A 169 -17.36 -3.36 -22.23
N ALA A 170 -18.55 -3.58 -21.66
CA ALA A 170 -19.76 -2.87 -22.07
C ALA A 170 -20.77 -2.78 -20.92
N ASP A 171 -21.57 -1.73 -20.92
CA ASP A 171 -22.81 -1.68 -20.16
C ASP A 171 -23.91 -2.45 -20.89
N HIS A 172 -25.09 -2.49 -20.27
CA HIS A 172 -26.29 -3.13 -20.82
C HIS A 172 -26.64 -2.67 -22.25
N ALA A 173 -26.42 -1.40 -22.59
CA ALA A 173 -26.70 -0.84 -23.90
C ALA A 173 -25.68 -1.28 -24.97
N GLY A 174 -24.44 -1.61 -24.57
CA GLY A 174 -23.41 -2.16 -25.46
C GLY A 174 -23.36 -3.70 -25.51
N TYR A 175 -24.15 -4.40 -24.69
CA TYR A 175 -24.06 -5.85 -24.48
C TYR A 175 -24.04 -6.68 -25.78
N ALA A 176 -24.99 -6.42 -26.70
CA ALA A 176 -25.08 -7.19 -27.95
C ALA A 176 -23.85 -7.00 -28.85
N LEU A 177 -23.36 -5.77 -28.97
CA LEU A 177 -22.14 -5.47 -29.74
C LEU A 177 -20.92 -6.12 -29.09
N LYS A 178 -20.81 -6.03 -27.76
CA LYS A 178 -19.73 -6.67 -27.00
C LYS A 178 -19.65 -8.17 -27.26
N GLN A 179 -20.78 -8.88 -27.19
CA GLN A 179 -20.82 -10.33 -27.43
C GLN A 179 -20.30 -10.69 -28.83
N ALA A 180 -20.77 -9.97 -29.85
CA ALA A 180 -20.30 -10.18 -31.23
C ALA A 180 -18.79 -9.92 -31.39
N LEU A 181 -18.26 -8.88 -30.72
CA LEU A 181 -16.84 -8.56 -30.74
C LEU A 181 -15.98 -9.60 -30.00
N VAL A 182 -16.40 -10.03 -28.81
CA VAL A 182 -15.69 -11.07 -28.04
C VAL A 182 -15.59 -12.36 -28.85
N GLU A 183 -16.68 -12.78 -29.49
CA GLU A 183 -16.69 -13.96 -30.34
C GLU A 183 -15.75 -13.80 -31.55
N ALA A 184 -15.86 -12.69 -32.28
CA ALA A 184 -15.03 -12.43 -33.46
C ALA A 184 -13.53 -12.32 -33.15
N LEU A 185 -13.16 -11.69 -32.02
CA LEU A 185 -11.76 -11.58 -31.58
C LEU A 185 -11.19 -12.94 -31.18
N ARG A 186 -11.97 -13.78 -30.50
CA ARG A 186 -11.57 -15.17 -30.17
C ARG A 186 -11.42 -16.04 -31.42
N GLN A 187 -12.31 -15.90 -32.41
CA GLN A 187 -12.19 -16.59 -33.69
C GLN A 187 -10.92 -16.20 -34.46
N ARG A 188 -10.39 -15.00 -34.22
CA ARG A 188 -9.11 -14.50 -34.77
C ARG A 188 -7.90 -14.91 -33.93
N GLY A 189 -8.08 -15.75 -32.90
CA GLY A 189 -7.00 -16.28 -32.07
C GLY A 189 -6.48 -15.30 -31.01
N MET A 190 -7.20 -14.21 -30.72
CA MET A 190 -6.81 -13.29 -29.66
C MET A 190 -7.30 -13.76 -28.30
N GLU A 191 -6.46 -13.59 -27.28
CA GLU A 191 -6.88 -13.75 -25.89
C GLU A 191 -7.79 -12.58 -25.49
N VAL A 192 -8.99 -12.89 -24.98
CA VAL A 192 -10.01 -11.88 -24.65
C VAL A 192 -10.41 -11.98 -23.19
N LEU A 193 -10.15 -10.90 -22.45
CA LEU A 193 -10.61 -10.68 -21.09
C LEU A 193 -11.95 -9.93 -21.13
N ASP A 194 -13.07 -10.65 -21.02
CA ASP A 194 -14.41 -10.06 -20.98
C ASP A 194 -14.69 -9.50 -19.57
N LEU A 195 -14.70 -8.18 -19.45
CA LEU A 195 -14.95 -7.42 -18.22
C LEU A 195 -16.24 -6.61 -18.30
N GLY A 196 -17.12 -6.89 -19.26
CA GLY A 196 -18.40 -6.20 -19.42
C GLY A 196 -19.56 -6.90 -18.73
N THR A 197 -20.77 -6.33 -18.82
CA THR A 197 -21.98 -7.01 -18.36
C THR A 197 -22.20 -8.35 -19.09
N HIS A 198 -22.78 -9.32 -18.38
CA HIS A 198 -23.18 -10.62 -18.93
C HIS A 198 -24.69 -10.72 -19.20
N SER A 199 -25.43 -9.61 -19.07
CA SER A 199 -26.86 -9.55 -19.35
C SER A 199 -27.26 -8.20 -19.99
N PRO A 200 -28.42 -8.13 -20.66
CA PRO A 200 -28.98 -6.87 -21.17
C PRO A 200 -29.69 -6.05 -20.08
N GLU A 201 -29.65 -6.47 -18.81
CA GLU A 201 -30.29 -5.77 -17.70
C GLU A 201 -29.55 -4.48 -17.37
N SER A 202 -30.26 -3.45 -16.90
CA SER A 202 -29.68 -2.13 -16.67
C SER A 202 -28.52 -2.15 -15.67
N THR A 203 -27.41 -1.52 -16.06
CA THR A 203 -26.15 -1.43 -15.31
C THR A 203 -25.43 -0.12 -15.62
N ASP A 204 -24.50 0.27 -14.73
CA ASP A 204 -23.76 1.52 -14.83
C ASP A 204 -22.44 1.35 -15.59
N TYR A 205 -22.25 2.16 -16.64
CA TYR A 205 -21.07 2.10 -17.51
C TYR A 205 -19.71 2.36 -16.82
N PRO A 206 -19.58 3.20 -15.75
CA PRO A 206 -18.27 3.48 -15.15
C PRO A 206 -17.59 2.24 -14.58
N ASP A 207 -18.34 1.26 -14.08
CA ASP A 207 -17.80 0.04 -13.48
C ASP A 207 -17.00 -0.76 -14.51
N TYR A 208 -17.57 -0.95 -15.69
CA TYR A 208 -16.94 -1.68 -16.80
C TYR A 208 -15.84 -0.86 -17.48
N ALA A 209 -16.02 0.46 -17.61
CA ALA A 209 -14.98 1.35 -18.13
C ALA A 209 -13.72 1.28 -17.26
N HIS A 210 -13.86 1.37 -15.94
CA HIS A 210 -12.75 1.26 -15.01
C HIS A 210 -12.13 -0.13 -15.01
N ALA A 211 -12.92 -1.21 -15.09
CA ALA A 211 -12.37 -2.57 -15.13
C ALA A 211 -11.44 -2.79 -16.33
N VAL A 212 -11.85 -2.37 -17.53
CA VAL A 212 -11.02 -2.44 -18.75
C VAL A 212 -9.83 -1.50 -18.66
N ALA A 213 -10.05 -0.24 -18.26
CA ALA A 213 -8.99 0.74 -18.13
C ALA A 213 -7.90 0.30 -17.14
N ARG A 214 -8.27 -0.31 -16.01
CA ARG A 214 -7.34 -0.92 -15.07
C ARG A 214 -6.63 -2.13 -15.66
N ALA A 215 -7.34 -3.02 -16.35
CA ALA A 215 -6.69 -4.16 -17.02
C ALA A 215 -5.59 -3.70 -18.00
N VAL A 216 -5.81 -2.60 -18.72
CA VAL A 216 -4.80 -2.01 -19.61
C VAL A 216 -3.68 -1.31 -18.84
N ALA A 217 -4.02 -0.48 -17.84
CA ALA A 217 -3.04 0.24 -17.03
C ALA A 217 -2.13 -0.66 -16.18
N ASP A 218 -2.66 -1.82 -15.77
CA ASP A 218 -1.96 -2.82 -14.95
C ASP A 218 -1.29 -3.90 -15.82
N HIS A 219 -1.26 -3.72 -17.15
CA HIS A 219 -0.66 -4.63 -18.12
C HIS A 219 -1.23 -6.06 -18.14
N ARG A 220 -2.41 -6.28 -17.57
CA ARG A 220 -3.18 -7.55 -17.71
C ARG A 220 -3.80 -7.71 -19.09
N ALA A 221 -4.05 -6.59 -19.77
CA ALA A 221 -4.41 -6.53 -21.17
C ALA A 221 -3.52 -5.52 -21.88
N ARG A 222 -3.16 -5.81 -23.12
CA ARG A 222 -2.41 -4.88 -23.96
C ARG A 222 -3.32 -3.78 -24.51
N TRP A 223 -4.56 -4.14 -24.85
CA TRP A 223 -5.52 -3.26 -25.50
C TRP A 223 -6.86 -3.29 -24.77
N GLY A 224 -7.58 -2.17 -24.79
CA GLY A 224 -8.95 -2.08 -24.27
C GLY A 224 -9.96 -1.76 -25.35
N ILE A 225 -11.13 -2.38 -25.28
CA ILE A 225 -12.29 -2.11 -26.12
C ILE A 225 -13.49 -1.85 -25.22
N LEU A 226 -14.12 -0.71 -25.39
CA LEU A 226 -15.30 -0.30 -24.63
C LEU A 226 -16.46 0.06 -25.55
N CYS A 227 -17.67 -0.36 -25.20
CA CYS A 227 -18.86 0.10 -25.88
C CYS A 227 -20.02 0.38 -24.90
N CYS A 228 -20.73 1.48 -25.15
CA CYS A 228 -22.01 1.76 -24.52
C CYS A 228 -22.94 2.39 -25.55
N SER A 229 -24.08 2.92 -25.14
CA SER A 229 -25.02 3.57 -26.06
C SER A 229 -24.35 4.55 -27.03
N THR A 230 -23.55 5.50 -26.52
CA THR A 230 -22.86 6.53 -27.32
C THR A 230 -21.34 6.38 -27.35
N GLY A 231 -20.76 5.61 -26.43
CA GLY A 231 -19.31 5.52 -26.20
C GLY A 231 -18.70 6.70 -25.44
N ILE A 232 -19.43 7.80 -25.24
CA ILE A 232 -18.92 9.04 -24.60
C ILE A 232 -18.62 8.82 -23.12
N GLY A 233 -19.55 8.21 -22.38
CA GLY A 233 -19.35 7.96 -20.94
C GLY A 233 -18.18 7.02 -20.69
N MET A 234 -18.08 5.96 -21.51
CA MET A 234 -16.98 4.99 -21.44
C MET A 234 -15.62 5.66 -21.67
N SER A 235 -15.49 6.51 -22.69
CA SER A 235 -14.22 7.20 -22.96
C SER A 235 -13.85 8.17 -21.85
N ILE A 236 -14.82 8.92 -21.29
CA ILE A 236 -14.56 9.84 -20.17
C ILE A 236 -14.11 9.07 -18.92
N ALA A 237 -14.80 7.99 -18.57
CA ALA A 237 -14.49 7.18 -17.38
C ALA A 237 -13.13 6.48 -17.52
N ALA A 238 -12.85 5.86 -18.66
CA ALA A 238 -11.58 5.17 -18.89
C ALA A 238 -10.37 6.11 -18.81
N ASN A 239 -10.46 7.34 -19.35
CA ASN A 239 -9.40 8.34 -19.26
C ASN A 239 -9.17 8.91 -17.84
N LYS A 240 -9.95 8.50 -16.83
CA LYS A 240 -9.64 8.80 -15.41
C LYS A 240 -8.59 7.88 -14.81
N VAL A 241 -8.27 6.77 -15.49
CA VAL A 241 -7.23 5.84 -15.06
C VAL A 241 -5.87 6.30 -15.60
N PRO A 242 -4.88 6.60 -14.75
CA PRO A 242 -3.55 7.02 -15.20
C PRO A 242 -2.89 6.00 -16.12
N GLY A 243 -2.38 6.45 -17.27
CA GLY A 243 -1.79 5.61 -18.31
C GLY A 243 -2.77 5.08 -19.36
N VAL A 244 -4.07 5.39 -19.23
CA VAL A 244 -5.08 5.07 -20.25
C VAL A 244 -5.34 6.29 -21.14
N ARG A 245 -5.34 6.04 -22.45
CA ARG A 245 -5.71 7.00 -23.50
C ARG A 245 -6.83 6.36 -24.31
N ALA A 246 -8.06 6.58 -23.85
CA ALA A 246 -9.26 6.06 -24.47
C ALA A 246 -9.81 7.02 -25.52
N ALA A 247 -9.99 6.53 -26.75
CA ALA A 247 -10.51 7.31 -27.87
C ALA A 247 -11.89 6.82 -28.29
N LEU A 248 -12.89 7.72 -28.28
CA LEU A 248 -14.16 7.48 -28.95
C LEU A 248 -13.97 7.74 -30.45
N VAL A 249 -14.30 6.75 -31.27
CA VAL A 249 -14.12 6.80 -32.73
C VAL A 249 -15.40 6.43 -33.46
N HIS A 250 -15.54 6.92 -34.68
CA HIS A 250 -16.72 6.71 -35.53
C HIS A 250 -16.41 6.03 -36.86
N ASP A 251 -15.15 6.03 -37.28
CA ASP A 251 -14.70 5.35 -38.50
C ASP A 251 -13.26 4.82 -38.37
N THR A 252 -12.81 4.12 -39.41
CA THR A 252 -11.48 3.47 -39.46
C THR A 252 -10.33 4.47 -39.52
N GLU A 253 -10.55 5.66 -40.09
CA GLU A 253 -9.54 6.70 -40.17
C GLU A 253 -9.28 7.28 -38.77
N GLU A 254 -10.33 7.63 -38.04
CA GLU A 254 -10.26 8.08 -36.66
C GLU A 254 -9.61 7.02 -35.75
N ALA A 255 -9.96 5.75 -35.93
CA ALA A 255 -9.36 4.63 -35.19
C ALA A 255 -7.84 4.53 -35.41
N ALA A 256 -7.40 4.60 -36.67
CA ALA A 256 -5.97 4.61 -36.99
C ALA A 256 -5.28 5.88 -36.47
N LEU A 257 -5.88 7.06 -36.61
CA LEU A 257 -5.30 8.32 -36.14
C LEU A 257 -5.24 8.41 -34.61
N ALA A 258 -6.21 7.84 -33.88
CA ALA A 258 -6.18 7.75 -32.43
C ALA A 258 -4.89 7.07 -31.95
N ARG A 259 -4.49 5.99 -32.63
CA ARG A 259 -3.24 5.28 -32.39
C ARG A 259 -2.03 6.08 -32.88
N ARG A 260 -1.98 6.44 -34.17
CA ARG A 260 -0.83 7.11 -34.81
C ARG A 260 -0.44 8.42 -34.15
N HIS A 261 -1.43 9.23 -33.76
CA HIS A 261 -1.22 10.59 -33.29
C HIS A 261 -1.23 10.75 -31.78
N ASN A 262 -1.93 9.88 -31.05
CA ASN A 262 -2.17 10.04 -29.61
C ASN A 262 -1.74 8.83 -28.79
N ASP A 263 -1.13 7.82 -29.42
CA ASP A 263 -0.68 6.59 -28.75
C ASP A 263 -1.82 5.95 -27.92
N ALA A 264 -3.06 6.03 -28.42
CA ALA A 264 -4.23 5.48 -27.73
C ALA A 264 -4.05 3.97 -27.49
N ASN A 265 -4.52 3.49 -26.34
CA ASN A 265 -4.46 2.08 -25.92
C ASN A 265 -5.85 1.50 -25.57
N VAL A 266 -6.89 2.33 -25.62
CA VAL A 266 -8.28 1.92 -25.46
C VAL A 266 -9.15 2.55 -26.56
N LEU A 267 -9.97 1.75 -27.23
CA LEU A 267 -10.99 2.22 -28.17
C LEU A 267 -12.38 2.21 -27.54
N CYS A 268 -13.18 3.22 -27.85
CA CYS A 268 -14.56 3.36 -27.41
C CYS A 268 -15.49 3.47 -28.63
N PHE A 269 -16.63 2.76 -28.59
CA PHE A 269 -17.63 2.76 -29.67
C PHE A 269 -19.03 3.11 -29.19
N SER A 270 -19.86 3.55 -30.14
CA SER A 270 -21.30 3.72 -29.94
C SER A 270 -22.06 2.46 -30.36
N GLY A 271 -22.57 1.70 -29.39
CA GLY A 271 -23.43 0.54 -29.63
C GLY A 271 -24.71 0.86 -30.42
N LYS A 272 -25.17 2.13 -30.42
CA LYS A 272 -26.33 2.57 -31.23
C LYS A 272 -26.04 2.78 -32.71
N ARG A 273 -24.80 3.11 -33.07
CA ARG A 273 -24.45 3.61 -34.41
C ARG A 273 -23.40 2.78 -35.13
N THR A 274 -22.80 1.83 -34.44
CA THR A 274 -21.71 1.01 -34.98
C THR A 274 -22.18 -0.43 -35.13
N SER A 275 -22.13 -0.96 -36.35
CA SER A 275 -22.38 -2.39 -36.58
C SER A 275 -21.18 -3.23 -36.12
N PRO A 276 -21.35 -4.53 -35.81
CA PRO A 276 -20.22 -5.40 -35.48
C PRO A 276 -19.13 -5.44 -36.55
N GLY A 277 -19.50 -5.38 -37.83
CA GLY A 277 -18.54 -5.35 -38.94
C GLY A 277 -17.72 -4.06 -38.96
N ASP A 278 -18.37 -2.91 -38.79
CA ASP A 278 -17.68 -1.61 -38.73
C ASP A 278 -16.77 -1.53 -37.49
N ALA A 279 -17.24 -2.04 -36.35
CA ALA A 279 -16.44 -2.10 -35.13
C ALA A 279 -15.17 -2.94 -35.32
N LEU A 280 -15.28 -4.11 -35.97
CA LEU A 280 -14.11 -4.94 -36.27
C LEU A 280 -13.14 -4.24 -37.22
N ALA A 281 -13.64 -3.58 -38.26
CA ALA A 281 -12.78 -2.81 -39.18
C ALA A 281 -12.03 -1.68 -38.46
N MET A 282 -12.68 -1.00 -37.52
CA MET A 282 -12.02 0.03 -36.69
C MET A 282 -10.98 -0.56 -35.73
N ILE A 283 -11.28 -1.71 -35.11
CA ILE A 283 -10.33 -2.43 -34.26
C ILE A 283 -9.10 -2.81 -35.09
N ASP A 284 -9.30 -3.35 -36.29
CA ASP A 284 -8.22 -3.73 -37.20
C ASP A 284 -7.34 -2.51 -37.55
N ALA A 285 -7.96 -1.40 -37.98
CA ALA A 285 -7.24 -0.17 -38.30
C ALA A 285 -6.45 0.41 -37.11
N PHE A 286 -6.98 0.29 -35.89
CA PHE A 286 -6.31 0.74 -34.68
C PHE A 286 -5.16 -0.17 -34.26
N LEU A 287 -5.35 -1.48 -34.34
CA LEU A 287 -4.30 -2.45 -34.03
C LEU A 287 -3.17 -2.33 -35.05
N GLU A 288 -3.48 -2.23 -36.35
CA GLU A 288 -2.49 -2.08 -37.44
C GLU A 288 -1.69 -0.77 -37.40
N ALA A 289 -2.26 0.28 -36.81
CA ALA A 289 -1.62 1.58 -36.75
C ALA A 289 -0.40 1.60 -35.80
N GLN A 290 0.69 2.21 -36.26
CA GLN A 290 1.89 2.43 -35.44
C GLN A 290 1.97 3.88 -34.95
N PHE A 291 2.39 4.08 -33.71
CA PHE A 291 2.55 5.43 -33.17
C PHE A 291 3.66 6.17 -33.95
N GLU A 292 3.36 7.36 -34.47
CA GLU A 292 4.26 8.07 -35.40
C GLU A 292 5.42 8.82 -34.69
N GLY A 293 5.38 8.93 -33.36
CA GLY A 293 6.44 9.58 -32.59
C GLY A 293 6.58 11.10 -32.84
N GLY A 294 7.76 11.65 -32.58
CA GLY A 294 8.14 13.02 -32.96
C GLY A 294 7.20 14.10 -32.41
N ARG A 295 6.49 14.82 -33.28
CA ARG A 295 5.55 15.87 -32.85
C ARG A 295 4.38 15.34 -32.03
N HIS A 296 4.00 14.08 -32.27
CA HIS A 296 2.90 13.38 -31.60
C HIS A 296 3.34 12.89 -30.23
N GLU A 297 4.53 12.30 -30.13
CA GLU A 297 5.19 11.96 -28.86
C GLU A 297 5.29 13.14 -27.92
N ARG A 298 5.75 14.31 -28.41
CA ARG A 298 5.79 15.52 -27.60
C ARG A 298 4.41 15.91 -27.05
N ARG A 299 3.32 15.69 -27.79
CA ARG A 299 1.94 15.99 -27.34
C ARG A 299 1.47 14.94 -26.33
N VAL A 300 1.72 13.67 -26.59
CA VAL A 300 1.45 12.57 -25.65
C VAL A 300 2.20 12.82 -24.34
N HIS A 301 3.48 13.15 -24.38
CA HIS A 301 4.24 13.54 -23.20
C HIS A 301 3.64 14.74 -22.46
N LYS A 302 2.98 15.68 -23.13
CA LYS A 302 2.27 16.78 -22.45
C LYS A 302 0.94 16.32 -21.83
N LEU A 303 0.22 15.43 -22.50
CA LEU A 303 -0.98 14.79 -21.94
C LEU A 303 -0.62 13.99 -20.67
N GLU A 304 0.51 13.29 -20.71
CA GLU A 304 1.04 12.47 -19.61
C GLU A 304 1.80 13.29 -18.55
N ALA A 305 2.38 14.44 -18.89
CA ALA A 305 3.07 15.32 -17.95
C ALA A 305 2.09 16.02 -17.00
N CYS A 306 0.85 16.27 -17.43
CA CYS A 306 -0.24 16.63 -16.53
C CYS A 306 -0.54 15.51 -15.50
N CYS A 307 -0.09 14.27 -15.77
CA CYS A 307 -0.29 13.06 -14.96
C CYS A 307 1.02 12.50 -14.36
N GLY A 308 2.15 13.22 -14.45
CA GLY A 308 3.41 12.91 -13.75
C GLY A 308 4.14 11.63 -14.17
N SER A 309 3.96 11.14 -15.41
CA SER A 309 4.31 9.75 -15.79
C SER A 309 5.79 9.34 -15.65
N GLY A 310 6.76 10.26 -15.70
CA GLY A 310 8.20 9.92 -15.56
C GLY A 310 8.72 9.75 -14.12
N ARG A 311 7.89 10.00 -13.10
CA ARG A 311 8.30 9.97 -11.68
C ARG A 311 7.30 9.25 -10.77
N GLN A 312 6.41 8.45 -11.35
CA GLN A 312 5.48 7.63 -10.56
C GLN A 312 6.24 6.54 -9.83
N LEU A 313 5.80 6.19 -8.63
CA LEU A 313 6.48 5.22 -7.77
C LEU A 313 6.71 3.88 -8.50
N ARG A 314 5.73 3.40 -9.27
CA ARG A 314 5.84 2.16 -10.04
C ARG A 314 7.00 2.13 -11.06
N HIS A 315 7.45 3.29 -11.56
CA HIS A 315 8.56 3.36 -12.51
C HIS A 315 9.90 3.61 -11.79
N VAL A 316 9.88 4.33 -10.67
CA VAL A 316 11.07 4.67 -9.89
C VAL A 316 11.51 3.51 -8.98
N ASP A 317 10.54 2.88 -8.33
CA ASP A 317 10.71 1.74 -7.43
C ASP A 317 9.52 0.77 -7.58
N PRO A 318 9.55 -0.11 -8.60
CA PRO A 318 8.49 -1.09 -8.84
C PRO A 318 8.32 -2.07 -7.68
N ALA A 319 9.37 -2.36 -6.91
CA ALA A 319 9.31 -3.28 -5.77
C ALA A 319 8.45 -2.69 -4.64
N VAL A 320 8.70 -1.43 -4.26
CA VAL A 320 7.88 -0.74 -3.25
C VAL A 320 6.45 -0.53 -3.77
N ALA A 321 6.28 -0.20 -5.05
CA ALA A 321 4.95 -0.06 -5.64
C ALA A 321 4.13 -1.36 -5.54
N SER A 322 4.74 -2.51 -5.85
CA SER A 322 4.10 -3.82 -5.74
C SER A 322 3.68 -4.14 -4.30
N LEU A 323 4.55 -3.87 -3.31
CA LEU A 323 4.23 -4.11 -1.90
C LEU A 323 3.09 -3.22 -1.39
N ILE A 324 3.05 -1.95 -1.82
CA ILE A 324 1.94 -1.05 -1.49
C ILE A 324 0.62 -1.56 -2.09
N GLU A 325 0.64 -2.05 -3.33
CA GLU A 325 -0.54 -2.62 -3.97
C GLU A 325 -0.99 -3.92 -3.28
N GLN A 326 -0.06 -4.78 -2.86
CA GLN A 326 -0.38 -5.98 -2.08
C GLN A 326 -1.01 -5.63 -0.73
N GLU A 327 -0.53 -4.61 -0.03
CA GLU A 327 -1.15 -4.13 1.21
C GLU A 327 -2.53 -3.51 0.95
N ARG A 328 -2.71 -2.79 -0.16
CA ARG A 328 -4.02 -2.28 -0.59
C ARG A 328 -5.01 -3.43 -0.77
N LEU A 329 -4.61 -4.50 -1.48
CA LEU A 329 -5.42 -5.70 -1.67
C LEU A 329 -5.72 -6.41 -0.35
N ARG A 330 -4.75 -6.53 0.57
CA ARG A 330 -4.98 -7.09 1.91
C ARG A 330 -6.05 -6.31 2.66
N GLN A 331 -5.95 -4.99 2.69
CA GLN A 331 -6.94 -4.13 3.36
C GLN A 331 -8.34 -4.26 2.72
N GLN A 332 -8.39 -4.43 1.40
CA GLN A 332 -9.65 -4.62 0.69
C GLN A 332 -10.30 -5.97 0.98
N GLU A 333 -9.53 -7.06 0.94
CA GLU A 333 -10.03 -8.44 1.06
C GLU A 333 -10.18 -8.94 2.50
N ASN A 334 -9.60 -8.25 3.49
CA ASN A 334 -9.63 -8.70 4.89
C ASN A 334 -10.63 -7.88 5.73
N ILE A 335 -11.11 -8.51 6.79
CA ILE A 335 -11.88 -7.85 7.85
C ILE A 335 -10.89 -7.34 8.91
N GLU A 336 -10.72 -6.02 8.98
CA GLU A 336 -9.80 -5.37 9.90
C GLU A 336 -10.49 -5.05 11.24
N LEU A 337 -10.08 -5.73 12.32
CA LEU A 337 -10.64 -5.57 13.66
C LEU A 337 -9.60 -5.16 14.70
N ILE A 338 -8.40 -4.73 14.29
CA ILE A 338 -7.46 -4.10 15.22
C ILE A 338 -8.09 -2.79 15.74
N ALA A 339 -8.38 -2.74 17.05
CA ALA A 339 -9.08 -1.62 17.69
C ALA A 339 -8.39 -0.24 17.60
N SER A 340 -7.14 -0.19 17.15
CA SER A 340 -6.36 1.03 16.92
C SER A 340 -6.21 1.38 15.45
N GLU A 341 -6.74 0.57 14.54
CA GLU A 341 -6.71 0.83 13.11
C GLU A 341 -8.00 1.47 12.61
N ASN A 342 -7.85 2.18 11.50
CA ASN A 342 -8.93 2.81 10.76
C ASN A 342 -8.42 3.20 9.37
N PHE A 343 -9.34 3.47 8.44
CA PHE A 343 -9.01 3.90 7.09
C PHE A 343 -9.21 5.42 6.98
N ALA A 344 -8.13 6.15 6.72
CA ALA A 344 -8.19 7.58 6.49
C ALA A 344 -8.95 7.89 5.18
N SER A 345 -9.60 9.05 5.11
CA SER A 345 -10.27 9.47 3.89
C SER A 345 -9.26 9.76 2.76
N PRO A 346 -9.66 9.64 1.48
CA PRO A 346 -8.81 10.05 0.36
C PRO A 346 -8.30 11.49 0.49
N ALA A 347 -9.08 12.41 1.05
CA ALA A 347 -8.67 13.79 1.29
C ALA A 347 -7.57 13.91 2.35
N VAL A 348 -7.61 13.10 3.41
CA VAL A 348 -6.52 13.01 4.40
C VAL A 348 -5.25 12.44 3.76
N LEU A 349 -5.37 11.40 2.92
CA LEU A 349 -4.24 10.79 2.20
C LEU A 349 -3.62 11.77 1.18
N GLU A 350 -4.45 12.53 0.47
CA GLU A 350 -4.01 13.58 -0.47
C GLU A 350 -3.20 14.67 0.24
N ALA A 351 -3.68 15.17 1.38
CA ALA A 351 -2.95 16.16 2.17
C ALA A 351 -1.62 15.60 2.71
N GLN A 352 -1.62 14.34 3.15
CA GLN A 352 -0.44 13.63 3.66
C GLN A 352 0.65 13.47 2.59
N GLY A 353 0.28 13.22 1.33
CA GLY A 353 1.19 13.06 0.19
C GLY A 353 1.53 14.35 -0.56
N SER A 354 1.19 15.52 -0.01
CA SER A 354 1.31 16.80 -0.71
C SER A 354 2.72 17.41 -0.67
N VAL A 355 2.89 18.53 -1.41
CA VAL A 355 4.12 19.33 -1.46
C VAL A 355 4.59 19.85 -0.10
N LEU A 356 3.71 19.86 0.91
CA LEU A 356 4.04 20.23 2.28
C LEU A 356 5.06 19.29 2.93
N THR A 357 5.28 18.10 2.34
CA THR A 357 6.39 17.20 2.69
C THR A 357 7.75 17.91 2.64
N ASN A 358 7.90 18.89 1.75
CA ASN A 358 9.17 19.59 1.53
C ASN A 358 9.38 20.76 2.50
N LYS A 359 8.35 21.19 3.23
CA LYS A 359 8.40 22.42 4.01
C LYS A 359 8.96 22.17 5.41
N TYR A 360 10.10 22.80 5.67
CA TYR A 360 10.69 22.89 7.01
C TYR A 360 10.24 24.19 7.71
N ALA A 361 9.62 24.09 8.89
CA ALA A 361 8.94 25.21 9.57
C ALA A 361 9.09 25.19 11.10
N GLU A 362 10.31 25.11 11.60
CA GLU A 362 10.60 25.16 13.05
C GLU A 362 10.02 26.41 13.74
N GLY A 363 9.50 26.21 14.95
CA GLY A 363 8.75 27.21 15.71
C GLY A 363 7.24 27.01 15.61
N TYR A 364 6.49 28.08 15.85
CA TYR A 364 5.03 28.09 15.85
C TYR A 364 4.51 29.18 14.91
N PRO A 365 3.22 29.17 14.51
CA PRO A 365 2.66 30.19 13.62
C PRO A 365 3.01 31.63 14.06
N ARG A 366 3.51 32.44 13.12
CA ARG A 366 4.03 33.81 13.31
C ARG A 366 5.31 33.94 14.14
N LYS A 367 5.88 32.84 14.64
CA LYS A 367 7.13 32.77 15.42
C LYS A 367 7.99 31.62 14.92
N ARG A 368 8.38 31.68 13.64
CA ARG A 368 9.19 30.68 12.95
C ARG A 368 10.67 31.06 12.96
N TRP A 369 11.53 30.04 12.90
CA TRP A 369 12.98 30.20 12.73
C TRP A 369 13.37 30.40 11.25
N TYR A 370 12.52 29.97 10.32
CA TYR A 370 12.74 30.08 8.87
C TYR A 370 11.61 30.84 8.18
N GLY A 371 11.94 31.48 7.05
CA GLY A 371 10.97 32.20 6.20
C GLY A 371 10.14 31.31 5.28
N GLY A 372 9.22 31.92 4.51
CA GLY A 372 8.35 31.24 3.54
C GLY A 372 7.29 30.35 4.20
N CYS A 373 6.76 30.79 5.33
CA CYS A 373 5.84 30.02 6.17
C CYS A 373 4.39 30.54 6.10
N GLU A 374 4.09 31.54 5.25
CA GLU A 374 2.78 32.18 5.17
C GLU A 374 1.59 31.20 5.05
N PHE A 375 1.73 30.15 4.24
CA PHE A 375 0.66 29.17 4.03
C PHE A 375 0.63 28.07 5.09
N VAL A 376 1.80 27.58 5.53
CA VAL A 376 1.84 26.55 6.58
C VAL A 376 1.41 27.09 7.94
N ASP A 377 1.71 28.35 8.24
CA ASP A 377 1.18 29.03 9.43
C ASP A 377 -0.35 29.09 9.40
N SER A 378 -0.93 29.37 8.23
CA SER A 378 -2.38 29.40 8.05
C SER A 378 -3.02 28.00 8.22
N ILE A 379 -2.37 26.97 7.69
CA ILE A 379 -2.81 25.57 7.81
C ILE A 379 -2.71 25.09 9.26
N GLU A 380 -1.59 25.34 9.93
CA GLU A 380 -1.38 24.97 11.33
C GLU A 380 -2.37 25.71 12.24
N GLN A 381 -2.61 27.01 12.02
CA GLN A 381 -3.63 27.76 12.76
C GLN A 381 -5.03 27.17 12.54
N LEU A 382 -5.39 26.79 11.31
CA LEU A 382 -6.66 26.10 11.05
C LEU A 382 -6.77 24.77 11.79
N ALA A 383 -5.69 23.99 11.88
CA ALA A 383 -5.67 22.74 12.64
C ALA A 383 -5.90 23.00 14.14
N ILE A 384 -5.21 24.01 14.70
CA ILE A 384 -5.34 24.43 16.10
C ILE A 384 -6.78 24.86 16.40
N ASP A 385 -7.34 25.76 15.59
CA ASP A 385 -8.68 26.30 15.79
C ASP A 385 -9.75 25.21 15.71
N ARG A 386 -9.62 24.28 14.75
CA ARG A 386 -10.54 23.15 14.60
C ARG A 386 -10.42 22.18 15.77
N ALA A 387 -9.21 21.87 16.24
CA ALA A 387 -9.01 21.02 17.40
C ALA A 387 -9.61 21.63 18.67
N LYS A 388 -9.37 22.92 18.92
CA LYS A 388 -9.97 23.65 20.04
C LYS A 388 -11.49 23.63 19.98
N LYS A 389 -12.08 23.88 18.80
CA LYS A 389 -13.53 23.82 18.59
C LYS A 389 -14.10 22.43 18.82
N LEU A 390 -13.41 21.39 18.36
CA LEU A 390 -13.87 20.00 18.45
C LEU A 390 -13.90 19.48 19.88
N PHE A 391 -12.89 19.83 20.68
CA PHE A 391 -12.73 19.30 22.04
C PHE A 391 -13.10 20.29 23.15
N GLY A 392 -13.35 21.56 22.83
CA GLY A 392 -13.62 22.61 23.82
C GLY A 392 -12.38 22.99 24.64
N ALA A 393 -11.19 22.90 24.05
CA ALA A 393 -9.92 23.18 24.74
C ALA A 393 -9.49 24.64 24.62
N GLU A 394 -8.78 25.14 25.64
CA GLU A 394 -8.21 26.50 25.66
C GLU A 394 -6.99 26.60 24.75
N HIS A 395 -6.09 25.60 24.81
CA HIS A 395 -4.91 25.48 23.94
C HIS A 395 -4.85 24.12 23.25
N ALA A 396 -4.28 24.09 22.05
CA ALA A 396 -4.04 22.87 21.28
C ALA A 396 -2.67 22.95 20.58
N ASN A 397 -1.83 21.94 20.81
CA ASN A 397 -0.59 21.74 20.08
C ASN A 397 -0.73 20.56 19.11
N VAL A 398 -0.65 20.85 17.82
CA VAL A 398 -0.89 19.92 16.71
C VAL A 398 0.41 19.38 16.08
N GLN A 399 1.59 19.77 16.58
CA GLN A 399 2.88 19.37 16.03
C GLN A 399 3.39 17.96 16.43
N PRO A 400 2.96 17.31 17.53
CA PRO A 400 3.49 16.02 17.90
C PRO A 400 3.38 14.97 16.78
N HIS A 401 4.49 14.29 16.50
CA HIS A 401 4.60 13.33 15.39
C HIS A 401 3.82 12.03 15.66
N CYS A 402 3.63 11.67 16.92
CA CYS A 402 2.87 10.48 17.30
C CYS A 402 2.31 10.60 18.73
N GLY A 403 1.46 9.66 19.14
CA GLY A 403 0.89 9.65 20.50
C GLY A 403 1.90 9.35 21.62
N SER A 404 3.06 8.77 21.31
CA SER A 404 4.11 8.65 22.33
C SER A 404 4.79 9.99 22.58
N ALA A 405 4.97 10.80 21.55
CA ALA A 405 5.55 12.14 21.65
C ALA A 405 4.65 13.12 22.42
N THR A 406 3.32 12.99 22.31
CA THR A 406 2.39 13.83 23.10
C THR A 406 2.55 13.59 24.60
N ASN A 407 2.56 12.32 25.01
CA ASN A 407 2.78 11.94 26.41
C ASN A 407 4.18 12.34 26.89
N MET A 408 5.21 12.15 26.06
CA MET A 408 6.59 12.54 26.38
C MET A 408 6.71 14.05 26.61
N ALA A 409 6.08 14.87 25.78
CA ALA A 409 6.07 16.33 25.97
C ALA A 409 5.43 16.73 27.29
N VAL A 410 4.26 16.15 27.65
CA VAL A 410 3.61 16.46 28.94
C VAL A 410 4.49 16.03 30.12
N TYR A 411 5.02 14.80 30.09
CA TYR A 411 5.86 14.32 31.18
C TYR A 411 7.12 15.16 31.36
N PHE A 412 7.88 15.46 30.30
CA PHE A 412 9.10 16.25 30.43
C PHE A 412 8.87 17.73 30.70
N ALA A 413 7.69 18.28 30.36
CA ALA A 413 7.33 19.65 30.71
C ALA A 413 7.04 19.81 32.22
N PHE A 414 6.48 18.79 32.88
CA PHE A 414 5.92 18.93 34.23
C PHE A 414 6.53 18.01 35.30
N LEU A 415 7.32 17.02 34.89
CA LEU A 415 7.99 16.08 35.78
C LEU A 415 9.51 16.16 35.63
N LYS A 416 10.20 15.75 36.70
CA LYS A 416 11.64 15.49 36.72
C LYS A 416 11.89 13.98 36.75
N PRO A 417 13.02 13.50 36.21
CA PRO A 417 13.42 12.12 36.43
C PRO A 417 13.42 11.76 37.93
N GLY A 418 12.86 10.61 38.28
CA GLY A 418 12.62 10.16 39.66
C GLY A 418 11.28 10.59 40.25
N ASP A 419 10.55 11.53 39.64
CA ASP A 419 9.18 11.83 40.09
C ASP A 419 8.28 10.60 39.96
N LYS A 420 7.34 10.46 40.89
CA LYS A 420 6.37 9.36 40.91
C LYS A 420 5.20 9.63 39.98
N ILE A 421 4.82 8.63 39.19
CA ILE A 421 3.59 8.60 38.41
C ILE A 421 2.69 7.44 38.85
N LEU A 422 1.39 7.68 38.91
CA LEU A 422 0.37 6.66 39.19
C LEU A 422 -0.45 6.39 37.93
N THR A 423 -0.39 5.18 37.42
CA THR A 423 -0.91 4.85 36.08
C THR A 423 -1.62 3.50 36.04
N MET A 424 -2.43 3.26 35.02
CA MET A 424 -3.10 1.97 34.85
C MET A 424 -2.09 0.86 34.50
N ASP A 425 -2.21 -0.30 35.16
CA ASP A 425 -1.43 -1.48 34.81
C ASP A 425 -1.66 -1.90 33.34
N LEU A 426 -0.59 -2.33 32.67
CA LEU A 426 -0.61 -2.68 31.24
C LEU A 426 -1.54 -3.87 30.96
N SER A 427 -1.50 -4.91 31.80
CA SER A 427 -2.37 -6.09 31.66
C SER A 427 -3.82 -5.76 31.94
N HIS A 428 -4.07 -4.71 32.71
CA HIS A 428 -5.42 -4.27 33.06
C HIS A 428 -6.00 -3.25 32.05
N GLY A 429 -5.24 -2.86 31.03
CA GLY A 429 -5.71 -2.02 29.93
C GLY A 429 -4.88 -0.78 29.65
N GLY A 430 -3.82 -0.52 30.43
CA GLY A 430 -2.91 0.61 30.26
C GLY A 430 -2.15 0.62 28.93
N HIS A 431 -1.30 1.62 28.72
CA HIS A 431 -0.46 1.74 27.53
C HIS A 431 1.02 1.80 27.91
N LEU A 432 1.90 1.41 26.98
CA LEU A 432 3.36 1.37 27.19
C LEU A 432 3.92 2.72 27.66
N THR A 433 3.38 3.84 27.16
CA THR A 433 3.83 5.20 27.53
C THR A 433 3.37 5.62 28.92
N HIS A 434 2.56 4.83 29.61
CA HIS A 434 2.07 5.10 30.95
C HIS A 434 2.96 4.45 32.03
N GLY A 435 4.26 4.32 31.79
CA GLY A 435 5.22 3.85 32.80
C GLY A 435 5.74 2.43 32.60
N HIS A 436 5.57 1.82 31.43
CA HIS A 436 6.18 0.52 31.18
C HIS A 436 7.72 0.62 31.21
N ARG A 437 8.41 -0.30 31.89
CA ARG A 437 9.87 -0.25 32.13
C ARG A 437 10.73 -0.13 30.86
N ALA A 438 10.27 -0.68 29.73
CA ALA A 438 10.98 -0.57 28.45
C ALA A 438 10.78 0.79 27.75
N ASN A 439 9.75 1.55 28.13
CA ASN A 439 9.43 2.85 27.55
C ASN A 439 10.17 3.98 28.29
N PHE A 440 10.28 5.17 27.68
CA PHE A 440 10.92 6.34 28.32
C PHE A 440 10.28 6.65 29.69
N SER A 441 8.96 6.53 29.81
CA SER A 441 8.28 6.88 31.06
C SER A 441 8.65 5.94 32.20
N GLY A 442 8.76 4.63 31.96
CA GLY A 442 9.23 3.69 32.97
C GLY A 442 10.75 3.70 33.21
N LYS A 443 11.52 4.34 32.33
CA LYS A 443 12.97 4.54 32.51
C LYS A 443 13.29 5.78 33.34
N PHE A 444 12.52 6.85 33.18
CA PHE A 444 12.79 8.14 33.81
C PHE A 444 12.01 8.37 35.10
N PHE A 445 10.82 7.77 35.27
CA PHE A 445 9.94 8.06 36.41
C PHE A 445 9.76 6.82 37.29
N GLU A 446 9.47 7.05 38.56
CA GLU A 446 9.05 5.99 39.48
C GLU A 446 7.58 5.66 39.23
N VAL A 447 7.27 4.40 38.97
CA VAL A 447 5.94 4.00 38.51
C VAL A 447 5.19 3.22 39.58
N VAL A 448 3.99 3.68 39.89
CA VAL A 448 3.01 2.96 40.71
C VAL A 448 1.81 2.63 39.81
N HIS A 449 1.29 1.41 39.93
CA HIS A 449 0.15 0.97 39.13
C HIS A 449 -1.13 0.88 39.94
N TYR A 450 -2.23 1.36 39.36
CA TYR A 450 -3.59 1.02 39.79
C TYR A 450 -4.22 0.04 38.79
N GLY A 451 -5.23 -0.71 39.26
CA GLY A 451 -5.81 -1.78 38.49
C GLY A 451 -7.32 -1.71 38.31
N VAL A 452 -7.88 -2.88 38.04
CA VAL A 452 -9.32 -3.13 38.00
C VAL A 452 -9.65 -4.12 39.10
N ARG A 453 -10.90 -4.09 39.59
CA ARG A 453 -11.43 -5.05 40.56
C ARG A 453 -11.55 -6.44 39.96
N ARG A 454 -11.39 -7.49 40.78
CA ARG A 454 -11.50 -8.88 40.32
C ARG A 454 -12.93 -9.28 40.01
N GLU A 455 -13.89 -8.65 40.65
CA GLU A 455 -15.30 -9.04 40.61
C GLU A 455 -15.98 -8.61 39.31
N ASP A 456 -15.61 -7.45 38.76
CA ASP A 456 -16.25 -6.85 37.60
C ASP A 456 -15.28 -6.35 36.52
N GLU A 457 -13.97 -6.46 36.75
CA GLU A 457 -12.90 -6.02 35.84
C GLU A 457 -13.04 -4.53 35.44
N ARG A 458 -13.62 -3.69 36.34
CA ARG A 458 -13.70 -2.24 36.19
C ARG A 458 -12.67 -1.53 37.06
N ILE A 459 -12.26 -0.32 36.68
CA ILE A 459 -11.26 0.48 37.41
C ILE A 459 -11.66 0.56 38.89
N ASP A 460 -10.69 0.25 39.76
CA ASP A 460 -10.85 0.38 41.20
C ASP A 460 -10.48 1.79 41.65
N TYR A 461 -11.46 2.69 41.69
CA TYR A 461 -11.24 4.08 42.08
C TYR A 461 -10.91 4.23 43.58
N ASP A 462 -11.32 3.28 44.42
CA ASP A 462 -11.03 3.32 45.86
C ASP A 462 -9.59 2.86 46.12
N GLU A 463 -9.14 1.80 45.44
CA GLU A 463 -7.73 1.42 45.44
C GLU A 463 -6.86 2.53 44.86
N LEU A 464 -7.27 3.14 43.74
CA LEU A 464 -6.56 4.25 43.12
C LEU A 464 -6.39 5.41 44.09
N LEU A 465 -7.45 5.81 44.80
CA LEU A 465 -7.39 6.83 45.84
C LEU A 465 -6.44 6.45 46.98
N ARG A 466 -6.51 5.20 47.46
CA ARG A 466 -5.62 4.70 48.52
C ARG A 466 -4.15 4.81 48.09
N LEU A 467 -3.82 4.33 46.89
CA LEU A 467 -2.47 4.39 46.32
C LEU A 467 -2.01 5.82 46.09
N ALA A 468 -2.90 6.70 45.63
CA ALA A 468 -2.59 8.12 45.45
C ALA A 468 -2.20 8.78 46.79
N ARG A 469 -2.93 8.50 47.88
CA ARG A 469 -2.63 9.01 49.22
C ARG A 469 -1.30 8.46 49.77
N GLU A 470 -1.06 7.18 49.57
CA GLU A 470 0.13 6.47 50.04
C GLU A 470 1.40 6.95 49.34
N HIS A 471 1.38 7.01 48.01
CA HIS A 471 2.58 7.26 47.21
C HIS A 471 2.78 8.73 46.84
N ARG A 472 1.74 9.57 46.96
CA ARG A 472 1.73 10.99 46.59
C ARG A 472 2.40 11.24 45.23
N PRO A 473 1.87 10.67 44.15
CA PRO A 473 2.46 10.82 42.82
C PRO A 473 2.44 12.29 42.40
N ARG A 474 3.41 12.70 41.58
CA ARG A 474 3.41 14.03 40.97
C ARG A 474 2.35 14.14 39.86
N MET A 475 2.03 13.04 39.21
CA MET A 475 1.03 12.96 38.16
C MET A 475 0.26 11.63 38.20
N ILE A 476 -1.05 11.71 38.00
CA ILE A 476 -1.91 10.57 37.73
C ILE A 476 -2.21 10.55 36.23
N THR A 477 -1.97 9.42 35.59
CA THR A 477 -2.24 9.24 34.16
C THR A 477 -3.41 8.28 33.98
N VAL A 478 -4.42 8.73 33.25
CA VAL A 478 -5.62 7.96 32.93
C VAL A 478 -5.82 7.86 31.43
N GLY A 479 -6.22 6.68 30.96
CA GLY A 479 -6.33 6.38 29.55
C GLY A 479 -5.99 4.92 29.32
N ALA A 480 -6.56 4.32 28.27
CA ALA A 480 -6.43 2.89 28.06
C ALA A 480 -6.27 2.53 26.59
N SER A 481 -5.48 1.49 26.37
CA SER A 481 -5.40 0.80 25.08
C SER A 481 -6.37 -0.37 24.99
N ALA A 482 -6.76 -0.95 26.13
CA ALA A 482 -7.59 -2.14 26.17
C ALA A 482 -8.53 -2.12 27.40
N TYR A 483 -9.39 -1.11 27.48
CA TYR A 483 -10.43 -1.01 28.50
C TYR A 483 -11.78 -0.73 27.83
N PRO A 484 -12.76 -1.66 27.90
CA PRO A 484 -13.99 -1.57 27.11
C PRO A 484 -15.10 -0.75 27.79
N ARG A 485 -14.83 -0.07 28.90
CA ARG A 485 -15.84 0.68 29.69
C ARG A 485 -15.56 2.17 29.70
N ILE A 486 -16.60 2.93 30.08
CA ILE A 486 -16.48 4.36 30.32
C ILE A 486 -15.53 4.62 31.50
N ILE A 487 -14.68 5.62 31.34
CA ILE A 487 -13.80 6.13 32.40
C ILE A 487 -14.43 7.38 33.03
N ASP A 488 -14.48 7.42 34.36
CA ASP A 488 -14.99 8.55 35.13
C ASP A 488 -13.89 9.60 35.35
N PHE A 489 -13.76 10.51 34.39
CA PHE A 489 -12.75 11.58 34.46
C PHE A 489 -12.99 12.59 35.57
N ALA A 490 -14.23 12.76 36.04
CA ALA A 490 -14.54 13.63 37.17
C ALA A 490 -13.95 13.03 38.45
N ARG A 491 -14.21 11.73 38.68
CA ARG A 491 -13.63 11.00 39.82
C ARG A 491 -12.10 10.98 39.79
N MET A 492 -11.49 10.78 38.61
CA MET A 492 -10.04 10.87 38.45
C MET A 492 -9.49 12.24 38.85
N SER A 493 -10.19 13.32 38.47
CA SER A 493 -9.80 14.69 38.83
C SER A 493 -9.94 14.95 40.32
N GLU A 494 -10.98 14.44 40.98
CA GLU A 494 -11.13 14.53 42.44
C GLU A 494 -9.93 13.91 43.15
N ILE A 495 -9.56 12.69 42.75
CA ILE A 495 -8.43 11.96 43.36
C ILE A 495 -7.12 12.70 43.13
N ALA A 496 -6.85 13.17 41.92
CA ALA A 496 -5.64 13.93 41.60
C ALA A 496 -5.54 15.22 42.43
N ARG A 497 -6.63 15.98 42.54
CA ARG A 497 -6.68 17.22 43.33
C ARG A 497 -6.47 16.95 44.82
N GLU A 498 -7.03 15.86 45.35
CA GLU A 498 -6.92 15.51 46.76
C GLU A 498 -5.46 15.34 47.21
N VAL A 499 -4.61 14.78 46.34
CA VAL A 499 -3.19 14.54 46.64
C VAL A 499 -2.25 15.58 46.03
N GLY A 500 -2.79 16.59 45.35
CA GLY A 500 -2.01 17.65 44.69
C GLY A 500 -1.22 17.19 43.45
N ALA A 501 -1.69 16.14 42.77
CA ALA A 501 -1.10 15.63 41.54
C ALA A 501 -1.71 16.30 40.30
N TYR A 502 -0.93 16.38 39.20
CA TYR A 502 -1.49 16.69 37.88
C TYR A 502 -2.32 15.52 37.35
N LEU A 503 -3.35 15.81 36.57
CA LEU A 503 -4.10 14.79 35.82
C LEU A 503 -3.79 14.86 34.32
N LEU A 504 -3.21 13.78 33.78
CA LEU A 504 -3.03 13.56 32.34
C LEU A 504 -4.05 12.53 31.85
N ALA A 505 -4.93 12.92 30.93
CA ALA A 505 -5.88 12.01 30.27
C ALA A 505 -5.45 11.69 28.83
N ASP A 506 -5.06 10.45 28.56
CA ASP A 506 -4.76 9.95 27.21
C ASP A 506 -6.01 9.31 26.59
N ILE A 507 -6.63 10.03 25.65
CA ILE A 507 -7.87 9.62 24.98
C ILE A 507 -7.62 9.00 23.61
N ALA A 508 -6.39 8.58 23.27
CA ALA A 508 -6.02 8.13 21.93
C ALA A 508 -7.04 7.20 21.26
N HIS A 509 -7.52 6.21 22.01
CA HIS A 509 -8.48 5.22 21.53
C HIS A 509 -9.90 5.76 21.33
N ILE A 510 -10.35 6.65 22.20
CA ILE A 510 -11.74 7.14 22.27
C ILE A 510 -11.90 8.57 21.74
N ALA A 511 -10.86 9.15 21.13
CA ALA A 511 -10.84 10.55 20.72
C ALA A 511 -11.99 10.93 19.79
N GLY A 512 -12.35 10.05 18.84
CA GLY A 512 -13.51 10.26 17.96
C GLY A 512 -14.83 10.26 18.72
N LEU A 513 -14.99 9.35 19.70
CA LEU A 513 -16.19 9.26 20.55
C LEU A 513 -16.32 10.49 21.46
N VAL A 514 -15.21 10.97 22.02
CA VAL A 514 -15.18 12.20 22.83
C VAL A 514 -15.52 13.41 21.97
N ALA A 515 -14.91 13.53 20.80
CA ALA A 515 -15.19 14.61 19.83
C ALA A 515 -16.67 14.65 19.40
N ALA A 516 -17.31 13.49 19.28
CA ALA A 516 -18.74 13.36 18.93
C ALA A 516 -19.69 13.52 20.13
N GLY A 517 -19.16 13.66 21.36
CA GLY A 517 -19.98 13.74 22.58
C GLY A 517 -20.63 12.42 23.00
N LEU A 518 -20.11 11.28 22.53
CA LEU A 518 -20.63 9.93 22.81
C LEU A 518 -19.82 9.18 23.88
N HIS A 519 -18.72 9.78 24.35
CA HIS A 519 -17.97 9.34 25.52
C HIS A 519 -17.66 10.59 26.38
N PRO A 520 -17.67 10.49 27.73
CA PRO A 520 -17.33 11.62 28.59
C PRO A 520 -16.02 12.31 28.20
N SER A 521 -16.03 13.65 28.19
CA SER A 521 -14.86 14.46 27.87
C SER A 521 -14.00 14.70 29.13
N PRO A 522 -12.68 14.45 29.08
CA PRO A 522 -11.78 14.80 30.17
C PRO A 522 -11.38 16.28 30.19
N VAL A 523 -11.64 17.05 29.13
CA VAL A 523 -11.13 18.43 28.98
C VAL A 523 -11.49 19.35 30.16
N PRO A 524 -12.72 19.30 30.72
CA PRO A 524 -13.06 20.13 31.89
C PRO A 524 -12.32 19.74 33.19
N TYR A 525 -11.83 18.49 33.27
CA TYR A 525 -11.36 17.87 34.49
C TYR A 525 -9.83 17.78 34.55
N ALA A 526 -9.20 17.36 33.45
CA ALA A 526 -7.77 17.13 33.34
C ALA A 526 -6.96 18.43 33.21
N ASP A 527 -5.68 18.38 33.60
CA ASP A 527 -4.73 19.45 33.30
C ASP A 527 -4.23 19.35 31.86
N PHE A 528 -4.07 18.10 31.39
CA PHE A 528 -3.57 17.77 30.06
C PHE A 528 -4.42 16.65 29.46
N VAL A 529 -4.75 16.78 28.17
CA VAL A 529 -5.38 15.72 27.40
C VAL A 529 -4.51 15.43 26.18
N THR A 530 -4.05 14.19 26.05
CA THR A 530 -3.25 13.75 24.91
C THR A 530 -4.04 12.77 24.05
N THR A 531 -3.75 12.75 22.76
CA THR A 531 -4.40 11.81 21.85
C THR A 531 -3.59 11.56 20.58
N THR A 532 -3.96 10.49 19.87
CA THR A 532 -3.56 10.22 18.49
C THR A 532 -4.67 10.61 17.53
N THR A 533 -4.30 10.93 16.28
CA THR A 533 -5.28 11.40 15.27
C THR A 533 -5.82 10.31 14.33
N HIS A 534 -5.29 9.08 14.32
CA HIS A 534 -5.65 8.06 13.32
C HIS A 534 -6.78 7.10 13.72
N LYS A 535 -6.92 6.76 15.02
CA LYS A 535 -7.78 5.68 15.55
C LYS A 535 -9.28 5.95 15.32
N THR A 536 -10.07 6.15 16.37
CA THR A 536 -11.49 6.54 16.22
C THR A 536 -11.66 7.91 15.57
N LEU A 537 -10.62 8.76 15.56
CA LEU A 537 -10.66 10.07 14.90
C LEU A 537 -10.44 10.00 13.37
N ARG A 538 -9.98 8.86 12.84
CA ARG A 538 -9.89 8.57 11.39
C ARG A 538 -9.03 9.54 10.57
N GLY A 539 -8.03 10.15 11.19
CA GLY A 539 -7.07 11.06 10.57
C GLY A 539 -5.73 10.42 10.22
N PRO A 540 -4.69 11.24 9.96
CA PRO A 540 -3.34 10.73 9.70
C PRO A 540 -2.70 10.20 10.99
N ARG A 541 -1.60 9.45 10.87
CA ARG A 541 -0.74 9.14 12.01
C ARG A 541 -0.13 10.44 12.54
N GLY A 542 -0.34 10.71 13.82
CA GLY A 542 0.03 11.97 14.45
C GLY A 542 -0.44 12.04 15.89
N GLY A 543 0.03 13.04 16.64
CA GLY A 543 -0.42 13.34 18.00
C GLY A 543 -1.05 14.73 18.14
N LEU A 544 -1.83 14.90 19.20
CA LEU A 544 -2.43 16.17 19.62
C LEU A 544 -2.33 16.28 21.14
N ILE A 545 -1.95 17.46 21.63
CA ILE A 545 -1.99 17.82 23.05
C ILE A 545 -3.00 18.95 23.21
N LEU A 546 -3.90 18.81 24.18
CA LEU A 546 -4.84 19.83 24.60
C LEU A 546 -4.55 20.15 26.07
N CYS A 547 -4.60 21.43 26.42
CA CYS A 547 -4.42 21.84 27.81
C CYS A 547 -5.11 23.17 28.10
N LYS A 548 -5.10 23.56 29.38
CA LYS A 548 -5.45 24.91 29.81
C LYS A 548 -4.41 25.91 29.30
N GLU A 549 -4.83 27.14 29.05
CA GLU A 549 -3.98 28.22 28.50
C GLU A 549 -2.74 28.46 29.36
N ARG A 550 -2.89 28.37 30.69
CA ARG A 550 -1.80 28.55 31.66
C ARG A 550 -0.62 27.58 31.52
N TYR A 551 -0.78 26.50 30.76
CA TYR A 551 0.26 25.49 30.51
C TYR A 551 0.78 25.51 29.06
N ALA A 552 0.21 26.37 28.20
CA ALA A 552 0.48 26.37 26.76
C ALA A 552 1.97 26.58 26.45
N LYS A 553 2.61 27.52 27.14
CA LYS A 553 4.00 27.88 26.91
C LYS A 553 4.96 26.73 27.23
N GLU A 554 4.76 26.04 28.35
CA GLU A 554 5.59 24.91 28.79
C GLU A 554 5.42 23.72 27.85
N ILE A 555 4.19 23.42 27.43
CA ILE A 555 3.92 22.35 26.45
C ILE A 555 4.57 22.68 25.11
N ASP A 556 4.35 23.89 24.60
CA ASP A 556 4.87 24.29 23.29
C ASP A 556 6.41 24.28 23.29
N ALA A 557 7.04 24.81 24.33
CA ALA A 557 8.49 24.79 24.48
C ALA A 557 9.06 23.37 24.61
N MET A 558 8.32 22.46 25.25
CA MET A 558 8.74 21.07 25.38
C MET A 558 8.57 20.28 24.08
N VAL A 559 7.49 20.51 23.32
CA VAL A 559 7.35 19.90 21.99
C VAL A 559 8.47 20.39 21.07
N PHE A 560 8.66 21.71 20.98
CA PHE A 560 9.76 22.32 20.23
C PHE A 560 10.30 23.54 20.99
N PRO A 561 11.62 23.64 21.23
CA PRO A 561 12.70 22.75 20.74
C PRO A 561 13.00 21.55 21.65
N GLY A 562 12.17 21.25 22.65
CA GLY A 562 12.50 20.25 23.67
C GLY A 562 12.70 18.83 23.13
N ILE A 563 11.70 18.24 22.48
CA ILE A 563 11.73 16.83 22.05
C ILE A 563 11.61 16.60 20.54
N GLN A 564 11.31 17.63 19.76
CA GLN A 564 11.20 17.56 18.30
C GLN A 564 11.96 18.71 17.63
N GLY A 565 12.32 18.52 16.36
CA GLY A 565 12.77 19.58 15.44
C GLY A 565 11.60 20.12 14.63
N GLY A 566 11.77 20.25 13.31
CA GLY A 566 10.73 20.73 12.40
C GLY A 566 9.40 19.94 12.44
N PRO A 567 8.24 20.63 12.47
CA PRO A 567 6.94 19.99 12.37
C PRO A 567 6.73 19.33 10.99
N LEU A 568 5.92 18.26 10.96
CA LEU A 568 5.53 17.59 9.72
C LEU A 568 4.31 18.29 9.11
N GLU A 569 4.54 19.33 8.30
CA GLU A 569 3.47 20.21 7.79
C GLU A 569 2.41 19.47 6.96
N HIS A 570 2.80 18.47 6.18
CA HIS A 570 1.87 17.58 5.46
C HIS A 570 0.96 16.80 6.42
N VAL A 571 1.48 16.35 7.56
CA VAL A 571 0.68 15.69 8.60
C VAL A 571 -0.24 16.69 9.30
N ILE A 572 0.23 17.92 9.57
CA ILE A 572 -0.59 18.97 10.18
C ILE A 572 -1.76 19.35 9.25
N ALA A 573 -1.49 19.47 7.94
CA ALA A 573 -2.54 19.67 6.95
C ALA A 573 -3.56 18.53 6.94
N ALA A 574 -3.09 17.28 6.93
CA ALA A 574 -3.94 16.10 7.01
C ALA A 574 -4.76 16.04 8.33
N LYS A 575 -4.19 16.48 9.46
CA LYS A 575 -4.91 16.67 10.73
C LYS A 575 -5.99 17.74 10.59
N ALA A 576 -5.69 18.87 9.94
CA ALA A 576 -6.68 19.92 9.70
C ALA A 576 -7.89 19.40 8.89
N VAL A 577 -7.65 18.58 7.86
CA VAL A 577 -8.71 17.90 7.08
C VAL A 577 -9.51 16.96 7.97
N CYS A 578 -8.85 16.07 8.72
CA CYS A 578 -9.49 15.17 9.68
C CYS A 578 -10.38 15.91 10.69
N PHE A 579 -9.91 17.01 11.28
CA PHE A 579 -10.70 17.79 12.22
C PHE A 579 -11.89 18.48 11.55
N HIS A 580 -11.74 18.90 10.29
CA HIS A 580 -12.86 19.44 9.52
C HIS A 580 -13.94 18.40 9.25
N GLU A 581 -13.56 17.18 8.87
CA GLU A 581 -14.49 16.05 8.76
C GLU A 581 -15.16 15.75 10.10
N ALA A 582 -14.39 15.74 11.19
CA ALA A 582 -14.90 15.46 12.53
C ALA A 582 -15.89 16.51 13.04
N LEU A 583 -15.81 17.74 12.54
CA LEU A 583 -16.78 18.82 12.83
C LEU A 583 -18.10 18.66 12.07
N GLN A 584 -18.21 17.75 11.09
CA GLN A 584 -19.43 17.55 10.33
C GLN A 584 -20.44 16.66 11.08
N PRO A 585 -21.76 16.87 10.92
CA PRO A 585 -22.78 16.02 11.54
C PRO A 585 -22.67 14.54 11.18
N SER A 586 -22.21 14.24 9.95
CA SER A 586 -21.99 12.87 9.47
C SER A 586 -20.94 12.12 10.30
N PHE A 587 -19.96 12.81 10.88
CA PHE A 587 -18.97 12.17 11.74
C PHE A 587 -19.58 11.67 13.05
N ARG A 588 -20.49 12.44 13.66
CA ARG A 588 -21.23 11.97 14.85
C ARG A 588 -22.06 10.72 14.52
N ALA A 589 -22.77 10.71 13.40
CA ALA A 589 -23.53 9.53 12.96
C ALA A 589 -22.62 8.30 12.75
N TYR A 590 -21.43 8.51 12.19
CA TYR A 590 -20.40 7.47 12.07
C TYR A 590 -19.94 6.93 13.44
N GLN A 591 -19.69 7.80 14.42
CA GLN A 591 -19.31 7.38 15.78
C GLN A 591 -20.45 6.65 16.50
N GLU A 592 -21.71 7.03 16.29
CA GLU A 592 -22.86 6.28 16.80
C GLU A 592 -22.91 4.88 16.20
N GLN A 593 -22.62 4.74 14.90
CA GLN A 593 -22.55 3.44 14.25
C GLN A 593 -21.39 2.58 14.79
N ILE A 594 -20.24 3.16 15.13
CA ILE A 594 -19.14 2.43 15.79
C ILE A 594 -19.64 1.77 17.08
N LEU A 595 -20.38 2.49 17.92
CA LEU A 595 -20.91 1.98 19.18
C LEU A 595 -21.97 0.89 18.96
N LYS A 596 -22.88 1.07 17.98
CA LYS A 596 -23.88 0.05 17.63
C LYS A 596 -23.21 -1.23 17.14
N ASN A 597 -22.22 -1.10 16.26
CA ASN A 597 -21.45 -2.24 15.76
C ASN A 597 -20.68 -2.94 16.89
N ALA A 598 -20.05 -2.18 17.78
CA ALA A 598 -19.30 -2.75 18.90
C ALA A 598 -20.21 -3.56 19.84
N ARG A 599 -21.42 -3.06 20.12
CA ARG A 599 -22.44 -3.80 20.89
C ARG A 599 -22.91 -5.05 20.16
N ALA A 600 -23.26 -4.96 18.88
CA ALA A 600 -23.72 -6.10 18.10
C ALA A 600 -22.67 -7.22 18.00
N LEU A 601 -21.40 -6.86 17.81
CA LEU A 601 -20.28 -7.81 17.79
C LEU A 601 -20.07 -8.46 19.16
N ALA A 602 -20.07 -7.66 20.24
CA ALA A 602 -19.96 -8.17 21.61
C ALA A 602 -21.11 -9.13 21.97
N GLU A 603 -22.35 -8.78 21.62
CA GLU A 603 -23.51 -9.64 21.82
C GLU A 603 -23.41 -10.94 21.02
N GLY A 604 -22.92 -10.89 19.78
CA GLY A 604 -22.66 -12.09 18.97
C GLY A 604 -21.65 -13.03 19.62
N LEU A 605 -20.52 -12.49 20.09
CA LEU A 605 -19.49 -13.27 20.78
C LEU A 605 -20.01 -13.88 22.09
N LEU A 606 -20.80 -13.13 22.86
CA LEU A 606 -21.46 -13.64 24.07
C LEU A 606 -22.46 -14.77 23.75
N ARG A 607 -23.29 -14.60 22.71
CA ARG A 607 -24.22 -15.65 22.24
C ARG A 607 -23.48 -16.92 21.84
N ASN A 608 -22.28 -16.78 21.27
CA ASN A 608 -21.43 -17.89 20.86
C ASN A 608 -20.58 -18.45 22.02
N GLY A 609 -20.85 -18.00 23.25
CA GLY A 609 -20.30 -18.53 24.49
C GLY A 609 -18.89 -18.04 24.83
N PHE A 610 -18.43 -16.92 24.27
CA PHE A 610 -17.16 -16.33 24.66
C PHE A 610 -17.33 -15.41 25.87
N ARG A 611 -16.38 -15.48 26.81
CA ARG A 611 -16.32 -14.53 27.92
C ARG A 611 -15.69 -13.23 27.44
N LEU A 612 -16.33 -12.10 27.75
CA LEU A 612 -15.77 -10.77 27.50
C LEU A 612 -15.32 -10.15 28.81
N VAL A 613 -14.13 -9.54 28.82
CA VAL A 613 -13.63 -8.79 29.98
C VAL A 613 -14.62 -7.68 30.32
N SER A 614 -14.97 -7.56 31.60
CA SER A 614 -15.99 -6.68 32.17
C SER A 614 -17.41 -6.92 31.65
N GLY A 615 -17.66 -8.00 30.90
CA GLY A 615 -18.98 -8.44 30.42
C GLY A 615 -19.50 -7.80 29.13
N GLY A 616 -18.69 -7.07 28.36
CA GLY A 616 -19.14 -6.37 27.15
C GLY A 616 -18.38 -5.06 26.89
N THR A 617 -19.02 -4.10 26.20
CA THR A 617 -18.39 -2.81 25.85
C THR A 617 -19.34 -1.60 25.91
N ASP A 618 -18.79 -0.46 26.29
CA ASP A 618 -19.42 0.88 26.23
C ASP A 618 -18.75 1.78 25.18
N ASN A 619 -17.70 1.29 24.50
CA ASN A 619 -16.90 2.05 23.53
C ASN A 619 -16.69 1.24 22.23
N HIS A 620 -15.61 1.51 21.49
CA HIS A 620 -15.36 0.94 20.17
C HIS A 620 -14.62 -0.41 20.19
N LEU A 621 -14.25 -0.92 21.36
CA LEU A 621 -13.46 -2.15 21.49
C LEU A 621 -14.00 -3.11 22.56
N MET A 622 -13.62 -4.37 22.46
CA MET A 622 -13.86 -5.42 23.45
C MET A 622 -12.62 -6.32 23.59
N LEU A 623 -12.52 -6.98 24.74
CA LEU A 623 -11.50 -7.98 25.03
C LEU A 623 -12.18 -9.34 25.22
N VAL A 624 -11.81 -10.29 24.36
CA VAL A 624 -12.32 -11.66 24.40
C VAL A 624 -11.32 -12.52 25.16
N ASP A 625 -11.79 -13.21 26.20
CA ASP A 625 -10.98 -14.18 26.94
C ASP A 625 -11.02 -15.54 26.24
N VAL A 626 -9.98 -15.82 25.46
CA VAL A 626 -9.79 -17.10 24.77
C VAL A 626 -9.10 -18.12 25.67
N GLY A 627 -8.41 -17.65 26.72
CA GLY A 627 -7.77 -18.48 27.75
C GLY A 627 -8.77 -19.33 28.53
N ALA A 628 -9.99 -18.82 28.74
CA ALA A 628 -11.11 -19.57 29.32
C ALA A 628 -11.47 -20.85 28.52
N ARG A 629 -11.06 -20.94 27.25
CA ARG A 629 -11.21 -22.12 26.38
C ARG A 629 -9.91 -22.90 26.17
N GLY A 630 -8.87 -22.62 26.96
CA GLY A 630 -7.56 -23.25 26.83
C GLY A 630 -6.71 -22.74 25.66
N LEU A 631 -7.21 -21.79 24.86
CA LEU A 631 -6.49 -21.25 23.68
C LEU A 631 -5.55 -20.11 24.08
N THR A 632 -4.56 -19.81 23.26
CA THR A 632 -3.70 -18.62 23.44
C THR A 632 -4.09 -17.50 22.47
N GLY A 633 -3.93 -16.24 22.90
CA GLY A 633 -4.20 -15.10 22.03
C GLY A 633 -3.33 -15.12 20.76
N LYS A 634 -2.09 -15.59 20.87
CA LYS A 634 -1.17 -15.79 19.73
C LYS A 634 -1.73 -16.76 18.70
N ASP A 635 -2.19 -17.92 19.11
CA ASP A 635 -2.66 -18.96 18.18
C ASP A 635 -4.01 -18.55 17.57
N CYS A 636 -4.90 -17.94 18.38
CA CYS A 636 -6.15 -17.37 17.89
C CYS A 636 -5.91 -16.29 16.82
N GLN A 637 -4.97 -15.36 17.06
CA GLN A 637 -4.61 -14.33 16.09
C GLN A 637 -4.13 -14.96 14.78
N ALA A 638 -3.19 -15.92 14.84
CA ALA A 638 -2.63 -16.54 13.65
C ALA A 638 -3.68 -17.32 12.82
N ALA A 639 -4.61 -18.02 13.49
CA ALA A 639 -5.68 -18.74 12.81
C ALA A 639 -6.69 -17.79 12.15
N LEU A 640 -7.06 -16.70 12.84
CA LEU A 640 -7.96 -15.68 12.30
C LEU A 640 -7.32 -14.92 11.13
N ASP A 641 -6.01 -14.62 11.19
CA ASP A 641 -5.28 -14.00 10.07
C ASP A 641 -5.33 -14.88 8.81
N GLN A 642 -5.20 -16.21 8.94
CA GLN A 642 -5.37 -17.15 7.82
C GLN A 642 -6.79 -17.13 7.24
N ALA A 643 -7.80 -16.92 8.09
CA ALA A 643 -9.19 -16.76 7.67
C ALA A 643 -9.48 -15.35 7.09
N GLY A 644 -8.51 -14.43 7.09
CA GLY A 644 -8.69 -13.06 6.60
C GLY A 644 -9.36 -12.11 7.61
N ILE A 645 -9.35 -12.47 8.90
CA ILE A 645 -9.88 -11.65 10.00
C ILE A 645 -8.70 -11.18 10.85
N THR A 646 -8.33 -9.91 10.72
CA THR A 646 -7.15 -9.37 11.39
C THR A 646 -7.51 -8.83 12.77
N VAL A 647 -6.90 -9.41 13.81
CA VAL A 647 -7.08 -9.05 15.23
C VAL A 647 -5.72 -8.89 15.91
N ASN A 648 -5.71 -8.49 17.19
CA ASN A 648 -4.49 -8.42 17.98
C ASN A 648 -4.58 -9.27 19.25
N LYS A 649 -3.61 -10.15 19.49
CA LYS A 649 -3.44 -10.81 20.81
C LYS A 649 -3.23 -9.78 21.91
N ASN A 650 -3.86 -9.96 23.06
CA ASN A 650 -3.83 -8.99 24.14
C ASN A 650 -3.87 -9.69 25.50
N THR A 651 -3.08 -9.22 26.45
CA THR A 651 -3.22 -9.65 27.85
C THR A 651 -4.59 -9.22 28.38
N ILE A 652 -5.11 -9.94 29.35
CA ILE A 652 -6.36 -9.58 30.07
C ILE A 652 -6.04 -9.29 31.54
N PRO A 653 -6.95 -8.67 32.31
CA PRO A 653 -6.74 -8.48 33.73
C PRO A 653 -6.35 -9.77 34.44
N PHE A 654 -5.41 -9.67 35.39
CA PHE A 654 -4.88 -10.82 36.14
C PHE A 654 -4.20 -11.90 35.28
N GLU A 655 -3.59 -11.49 34.17
CA GLU A 655 -2.83 -12.35 33.25
C GLU A 655 -1.82 -13.25 33.98
N THR A 656 -1.79 -14.52 33.60
CA THR A 656 -0.84 -15.52 34.13
C THR A 656 0.17 -15.98 33.07
N ARG A 657 -0.09 -15.70 31.79
CA ARG A 657 0.78 -16.07 30.67
C ARG A 657 1.73 -14.93 30.31
N SER A 658 2.76 -15.27 29.53
CA SER A 658 3.64 -14.25 28.97
C SER A 658 2.88 -13.36 27.96
N PRO A 659 3.24 -12.06 27.83
CA PRO A 659 2.66 -11.17 26.81
C PRO A 659 2.82 -11.66 25.36
N PHE A 660 3.77 -12.57 25.10
CA PHE A 660 3.97 -13.17 23.78
C PHE A 660 2.91 -14.24 23.43
N LEU A 661 2.30 -14.86 24.45
CA LEU A 661 1.20 -15.83 24.29
C LEU A 661 -0.15 -15.14 24.48
N ALA A 662 -0.31 -14.44 25.61
CA ALA A 662 -1.52 -13.79 26.08
C ALA A 662 -2.75 -14.71 26.23
N SER A 663 -3.68 -14.31 27.09
CA SER A 663 -4.94 -15.05 27.32
C SER A 663 -6.15 -14.45 26.61
N GLY A 664 -6.00 -13.34 25.87
CA GLY A 664 -7.08 -12.71 25.14
C GLY A 664 -6.75 -12.25 23.74
N ILE A 665 -7.79 -11.84 23.02
CA ILE A 665 -7.71 -11.06 21.78
C ILE A 665 -8.51 -9.76 21.95
N ARG A 666 -7.97 -8.67 21.38
CA ARG A 666 -8.62 -7.36 21.37
C ARG A 666 -9.19 -7.06 20.00
N ILE A 667 -10.46 -6.73 19.98
CA ILE A 667 -11.27 -6.54 18.78
C ILE A 667 -11.88 -5.14 18.85
N GLY A 668 -11.89 -4.41 17.73
CA GLY A 668 -12.59 -3.13 17.63
C GLY A 668 -13.23 -2.91 16.28
N THR A 669 -14.26 -2.06 16.25
CA THR A 669 -15.12 -1.82 15.10
C THR A 669 -14.84 -0.60 14.21
N PRO A 670 -13.92 0.36 14.50
CA PRO A 670 -13.78 1.56 13.68
C PRO A 670 -13.53 1.32 12.18
N ALA A 671 -12.64 0.39 11.84
CA ALA A 671 -12.24 0.13 10.46
C ALA A 671 -13.40 -0.47 9.63
N VAL A 672 -14.07 -1.51 10.15
CA VAL A 672 -15.25 -2.11 9.49
C VAL A 672 -16.44 -1.14 9.40
N THR A 673 -16.64 -0.27 10.41
CA THR A 673 -17.66 0.78 10.33
C THR A 673 -17.33 1.82 9.26
N THR A 674 -16.04 2.17 9.07
CA THR A 674 -15.62 3.08 8.00
C THR A 674 -15.93 2.52 6.61
N ARG A 675 -15.87 1.20 6.43
CA ARG A 675 -16.28 0.51 5.19
C ARG A 675 -17.79 0.51 4.94
N GLY A 676 -18.59 0.90 5.94
CA GLY A 676 -20.05 0.95 5.85
C GLY A 676 -20.77 -0.28 6.43
N MET A 677 -20.05 -1.22 7.05
CA MET A 677 -20.66 -2.40 7.70
C MET A 677 -21.51 -1.98 8.91
N LYS A 678 -22.58 -2.72 9.16
CA LYS A 678 -23.57 -2.45 10.22
C LYS A 678 -23.76 -3.69 11.11
N GLU A 679 -24.75 -3.62 11.99
CA GLU A 679 -25.06 -4.65 12.99
C GLU A 679 -25.24 -6.07 12.40
N PRO A 680 -25.92 -6.28 11.24
CA PRO A 680 -26.03 -7.61 10.64
C PRO A 680 -24.67 -8.20 10.26
N GLU A 681 -23.77 -7.39 9.68
CA GLU A 681 -22.42 -7.83 9.36
C GLU A 681 -21.62 -8.15 10.63
N MET A 682 -21.82 -7.40 11.71
CA MET A 682 -21.15 -7.69 13.00
C MET A 682 -21.57 -9.02 13.59
N ALA A 683 -22.85 -9.40 13.45
CA ALA A 683 -23.32 -10.72 13.85
C ALA A 683 -22.64 -11.83 13.02
N ALA A 684 -22.58 -11.68 11.70
CA ALA A 684 -21.89 -12.64 10.83
C ALA A 684 -20.38 -12.74 11.13
N ILE A 685 -19.74 -11.61 11.46
CA ILE A 685 -18.33 -11.58 11.89
C ILE A 685 -18.14 -12.32 13.21
N ALA A 686 -19.04 -12.15 14.17
CA ALA A 686 -18.99 -12.90 15.44
C ALA A 686 -19.06 -14.42 15.20
N ASP A 687 -19.92 -14.86 14.27
CA ASP A 687 -20.07 -16.27 13.91
C ASP A 687 -18.80 -16.80 13.22
N MET A 688 -18.26 -16.07 12.24
CA MET A 688 -17.01 -16.44 11.56
C MET A 688 -15.82 -16.54 12.54
N ILE A 689 -15.69 -15.60 13.48
CA ILE A 689 -14.67 -15.67 14.53
C ILE A 689 -14.88 -16.94 15.36
N SER A 690 -16.12 -17.22 15.75
CA SER A 690 -16.45 -18.36 16.59
C SER A 690 -16.14 -19.69 15.91
N GLU A 691 -16.48 -19.83 14.62
CA GLU A 691 -16.19 -21.01 13.80
C GLU A 691 -14.69 -21.31 13.76
N VAL A 692 -13.83 -20.31 13.51
CA VAL A 692 -12.37 -20.49 13.50
C VAL A 692 -11.84 -20.84 14.88
N LEU A 693 -12.36 -20.21 15.94
CA LEU A 693 -11.89 -20.41 17.31
C LEU A 693 -12.36 -21.73 17.95
N LEU A 694 -13.35 -22.42 17.37
CA LEU A 694 -13.78 -23.74 17.84
C LEU A 694 -12.75 -24.84 17.51
N ASP A 695 -12.06 -24.74 16.37
CA ASP A 695 -10.94 -25.62 16.00
C ASP A 695 -9.91 -24.87 15.16
N LEU A 696 -8.84 -24.40 15.83
CA LEU A 696 -7.77 -23.60 15.23
C LEU A 696 -6.99 -24.33 14.13
N ASN A 697 -7.06 -25.66 14.06
CA ASN A 697 -6.30 -26.47 13.11
C ASN A 697 -7.13 -26.95 11.92
N ASN A 698 -8.43 -26.66 11.90
CA ASN A 698 -9.32 -27.08 10.83
C ASN A 698 -9.16 -26.20 9.58
N ARG A 699 -8.26 -26.61 8.70
CA ARG A 699 -7.94 -25.90 7.45
C ARG A 699 -9.16 -25.71 6.54
N GLU A 700 -10.07 -26.68 6.51
CA GLU A 700 -11.28 -26.59 5.69
C GLU A 700 -12.22 -25.49 6.20
N THR A 701 -12.40 -25.40 7.51
CA THR A 701 -13.20 -24.34 8.14
C THR A 701 -12.57 -22.96 7.94
N ILE A 702 -11.26 -22.84 8.13
CA ILE A 702 -10.53 -21.58 7.89
C ILE A 702 -10.70 -21.12 6.44
N GLN A 703 -10.58 -22.04 5.47
CA GLN A 703 -10.74 -21.71 4.05
C GLN A 703 -12.18 -21.29 3.72
N LYS A 704 -13.19 -21.99 4.25
CA LYS A 704 -14.61 -21.61 4.10
C LYS A 704 -14.91 -20.23 4.68
N VAL A 705 -14.34 -19.93 5.85
CA VAL A 705 -14.46 -18.59 6.45
C VAL A 705 -13.74 -17.55 5.59
N ARG A 706 -12.55 -17.85 5.05
CA ARG A 706 -11.81 -16.95 4.16
C ARG A 706 -12.61 -16.56 2.92
N GLU A 707 -13.34 -17.51 2.32
CA GLU A 707 -14.23 -17.27 1.18
C GLU A 707 -15.38 -16.34 1.58
N ARG A 708 -16.07 -16.62 2.69
CA ARG A 708 -17.13 -15.75 3.23
C ARG A 708 -16.64 -14.35 3.59
N VAL A 709 -15.41 -14.24 4.09
CA VAL A 709 -14.75 -12.96 4.37
C VAL A 709 -14.55 -12.17 3.07
N ARG A 710 -14.07 -12.80 2.00
CA ARG A 710 -13.92 -12.16 0.68
C ARG A 710 -15.26 -11.73 0.10
N GLU A 711 -16.27 -12.59 0.15
CA GLU A 711 -17.63 -12.25 -0.28
C GLU A 711 -18.20 -11.07 0.52
N LEU A 712 -18.03 -11.07 1.84
CA LEU A 712 -18.50 -9.97 2.70
C LEU A 712 -17.80 -8.66 2.32
N THR A 713 -16.47 -8.67 2.26
CA THR A 713 -15.66 -7.47 2.02
C THR A 713 -15.83 -6.89 0.61
N ALA A 714 -16.08 -7.73 -0.41
CA ALA A 714 -16.39 -7.29 -1.76
C ALA A 714 -17.66 -6.41 -1.85
N ARG A 715 -18.62 -6.56 -0.93
CA ARG A 715 -19.83 -5.72 -0.83
C ARG A 715 -19.57 -4.35 -0.21
N PHE A 716 -18.40 -4.16 0.42
CA PHE A 716 -18.03 -2.95 1.16
C PHE A 716 -16.61 -2.48 0.75
N PRO A 717 -16.40 -2.07 -0.51
CA PRO A 717 -15.07 -1.67 -0.99
C PRO A 717 -14.57 -0.40 -0.28
N LEU A 718 -13.27 -0.33 -0.03
CA LEU A 718 -12.58 0.90 0.38
C LEU A 718 -12.47 1.86 -0.82
N PRO A 719 -12.39 3.19 -0.57
CA PRO A 719 -12.44 4.20 -1.62
C PRO A 719 -11.13 4.34 -2.44
N TYR A 720 -10.24 3.36 -2.41
CA TYR A 720 -8.94 3.38 -3.09
C TYR A 720 -8.51 2.03 -3.70
#